data_AF-A0A2V8YAB6-F1
#
_entry.id   AF-A0A2V8YAB6-F1
#
_cell.length_a   1.000
_cell.length_b   1.000
_cell.length_c   1.000
_cell.angle_alpha   90.00
_cell.angle_beta   90.00
_cell.angle_gamma   90.00
#
_symmetry.space_group_name_H-M   'P 1'
#
loop_
_entity.id
_entity.type
_entity.pdbx_description
1 polymer ?
#
loop_
_entity_poly.entity_id
_entity_poly.type
_entity_poly.pdbx_seq_one_letter_code
_entity_poly.pdbx_strand_id
1 'polypeptide(L)'
;MLVTVVGVVGFLQASGVCAQEREEQGKLIGKVSVVGNLILMELDEGALGKENLFDLGGHSLRFTPTRQGYRVENLPLEWDADFGQKITEPHVALHNFSFPFSGKNWDAFTVGVTGSIRFGEPENPPSSGMGPGPAPRDPGGVSIGRFDALSEAAGNLVNTVPAICVFFKPRMSGDRYVKELADRVVVTWDVTEPYGNIQDFTWTRTINRFQAVLHKDGAIDMSYDQLAAKDAIIGVYPVISAEAEKPLSTLSAAKHASSAGAHLDVQKLKLSVVGGVLLKVTFETAGPVLPAGDAGVAGIAYRVSFCSHAPAPESAGAAAHADAVWTIRGFAPRNRGNGTATRYVAFGEGVSRAVQTSGNTISMGGILPPPLRGAKQIYVSADASAAGLEEPVAQISAKAVALGGTRNPEVDLSSLKPQDGAFKVVYEAFHYYALPSPRDMSCTVVKGLGDKFDFLAYYSDFRVDNQEAGTPSNGPLGAVGGAVTGIGAKQHGLESYCTPGRFQWGFVQPVYAGSNQMQERSPADAPVGTDHDITFYQKQLAEISADGKMPPYMYAMSQIAHEMGHRWAAFVSAKVGEVTIPLGPVHWARGLQARVAFPYRRPTEASIMGGGVWQDNFDGTYTQLDDDYYVPATGWSYLDLYLMGLISSAEVPDFFILRNLVPANKDANGHPIFKADRTKLTIQDVIAAEGPRLPGVDKSQREFNTGIAIMVQHGDKPNAELIERAEGIRKQWMDYFAITTGHRASMTANPR
;
A
#
# COMPACT_ATOMS: atom_id res chain seq x y z
N MET A 1 41.33 51.73 9.83
CA MET A 1 42.07 51.00 10.88
C MET A 1 41.82 49.53 10.62
N LEU A 2 42.84 48.80 10.13
CA LEU A 2 42.80 47.36 9.86
C LEU A 2 42.41 46.58 11.13
N VAL A 3 41.63 45.51 10.99
CA VAL A 3 42.08 44.13 11.28
C VAL A 3 41.24 43.15 10.44
N THR A 4 41.95 42.36 9.64
CA THR A 4 41.50 41.16 8.94
C THR A 4 41.51 39.97 9.90
N VAL A 5 40.47 39.14 9.93
CA VAL A 5 40.57 37.73 10.33
C VAL A 5 39.86 36.88 9.29
N VAL A 6 40.65 36.05 8.62
CA VAL A 6 40.23 35.00 7.70
C VAL A 6 39.71 33.82 8.54
N GLY A 7 38.53 33.30 8.20
CA GLY A 7 37.98 32.06 8.75
C GLY A 7 37.13 31.38 7.69
N VAL A 8 37.71 30.41 7.02
CA VAL A 8 37.07 29.51 6.05
C VAL A 8 35.96 28.74 6.75
N VAL A 9 34.71 28.98 6.38
CA VAL A 9 33.59 28.08 6.70
C VAL A 9 33.24 27.35 5.42
N GLY A 10 33.76 26.13 5.30
CA GLY A 10 33.33 25.18 4.29
C GLY A 10 31.85 24.91 4.49
N PHE A 11 31.04 25.24 3.48
CA PHE A 11 29.66 24.77 3.37
C PHE A 11 29.69 23.25 3.17
N LEU A 12 29.58 22.51 4.26
CA LEU A 12 29.24 21.10 4.22
C LEU A 12 27.85 20.98 3.59
N GLN A 13 27.85 20.40 2.38
CA GLN A 13 26.68 19.96 1.66
C GLN A 13 25.76 19.19 2.61
N ALA A 14 24.51 19.65 2.74
CA ALA A 14 23.48 18.90 3.43
C ALA A 14 23.12 17.68 2.58
N SER A 15 23.83 16.59 2.80
CA SER A 15 23.51 15.26 2.30
C SER A 15 22.14 14.88 2.87
N GLY A 16 21.12 14.87 2.01
CA GLY A 16 19.80 14.35 2.36
C GLY A 16 19.92 12.86 2.69
N VAL A 17 19.75 12.52 3.96
CA VAL A 17 19.75 11.12 4.41
C VAL A 17 18.40 10.51 4.00
N CYS A 18 18.45 9.62 3.00
CA CYS A 18 17.35 8.72 2.67
C CYS A 18 17.07 7.82 3.89
N ALA A 19 15.80 7.64 4.22
CA ALA A 19 15.35 6.52 5.05
C ALA A 19 15.46 5.24 4.21
N GLN A 20 16.67 4.69 4.08
CA GLN A 20 16.88 3.37 3.51
C GLN A 20 16.45 2.36 4.57
N GLU A 21 15.29 1.68 4.43
CA GLU A 21 15.30 0.23 4.69
C GLU A 21 16.65 -0.29 4.25
N ARG A 22 17.36 -1.06 5.07
CA ARG A 22 18.59 -1.71 4.62
C ARG A 22 18.29 -2.22 3.22
N GLU A 23 18.98 -1.67 2.22
CA GLU A 23 18.66 -1.90 0.81
C GLU A 23 19.14 -3.31 0.49
N GLU A 24 18.49 -4.30 1.10
CA GLU A 24 18.77 -5.69 0.87
C GLU A 24 18.47 -5.95 -0.60
N GLN A 25 19.46 -6.57 -1.23
CA GLN A 25 19.38 -6.97 -2.61
C GLN A 25 18.21 -7.91 -2.82
N GLY A 26 17.42 -7.64 -3.86
CA GLY A 26 16.31 -8.50 -4.24
C GLY A 26 16.79 -9.92 -4.51
N LYS A 27 15.96 -10.88 -4.11
CA LYS A 27 16.19 -12.31 -4.28
C LYS A 27 15.60 -12.78 -5.61
N LEU A 28 16.14 -13.87 -6.13
CA LEU A 28 15.50 -14.57 -7.25
C LEU A 28 14.29 -15.34 -6.70
N ILE A 29 13.13 -15.19 -7.33
CA ILE A 29 11.88 -15.85 -6.95
C ILE A 29 11.34 -16.76 -8.05
N GLY A 30 12.17 -17.05 -9.06
CA GLY A 30 11.79 -17.84 -10.21
C GLY A 30 12.83 -17.81 -11.32
N LYS A 31 12.42 -18.31 -12.48
CA LYS A 31 13.23 -18.37 -13.69
C LYS A 31 12.55 -17.57 -14.78
N VAL A 32 13.37 -16.95 -15.64
CA VAL A 32 12.86 -16.20 -16.78
C VAL A 32 13.24 -16.85 -18.10
N SER A 33 12.30 -16.81 -19.03
CA SER A 33 12.46 -17.20 -20.42
C SER A 33 11.70 -16.19 -21.31
N VAL A 34 11.70 -16.43 -22.62
CA VAL A 34 11.03 -15.55 -23.59
C VAL A 34 9.98 -16.35 -24.36
N VAL A 35 8.75 -15.85 -24.37
CA VAL A 35 7.64 -16.38 -25.16
C VAL A 35 7.17 -15.30 -26.11
N GLY A 36 7.42 -15.50 -27.42
CA GLY A 36 7.16 -14.45 -28.40
C GLY A 36 7.99 -13.19 -28.12
N ASN A 37 7.31 -12.07 -27.84
CA ASN A 37 7.92 -10.80 -27.42
C ASN A 37 7.63 -10.47 -25.95
N LEU A 38 7.24 -11.46 -25.14
CA LEU A 38 7.01 -11.32 -23.70
C LEU A 38 8.12 -12.00 -22.90
N ILE A 39 8.36 -11.49 -21.70
CA ILE A 39 9.18 -12.15 -20.68
C ILE A 39 8.24 -13.11 -19.94
N LEU A 40 8.57 -14.40 -19.89
CA LEU A 40 7.87 -15.36 -19.04
C LEU A 40 8.69 -15.53 -17.76
N MET A 41 8.09 -15.19 -16.62
CA MET A 41 8.60 -15.50 -15.30
C MET A 41 7.81 -16.66 -14.71
N GLU A 42 8.44 -17.82 -14.62
CA GLU A 42 7.91 -18.96 -13.88
C GLU A 42 8.44 -18.89 -12.45
N LEU A 43 7.53 -18.77 -11.49
CA LEU A 43 7.89 -18.68 -10.08
C LEU A 43 8.48 -19.99 -9.56
N ASP A 44 9.39 -19.88 -8.59
CA ASP A 44 9.84 -21.05 -7.84
C ASP A 44 8.70 -21.61 -6.97
N GLU A 45 8.76 -22.90 -6.67
CA GLU A 45 7.73 -23.57 -5.86
C GLU A 45 7.55 -22.85 -4.51
N GLY A 46 6.32 -22.42 -4.24
CA GLY A 46 5.98 -21.74 -2.98
C GLY A 46 6.53 -20.32 -2.84
N ALA A 47 7.04 -19.70 -3.91
CA ALA A 47 7.61 -18.33 -3.86
C ALA A 47 6.66 -17.28 -3.28
N LEU A 48 5.34 -17.43 -3.48
CA LEU A 48 4.30 -16.53 -2.95
C LEU A 48 3.42 -17.17 -1.88
N GLY A 49 3.86 -18.30 -1.31
CA GLY A 49 3.08 -19.08 -0.37
C GLY A 49 1.87 -19.77 -1.02
N LYS A 50 0.75 -19.81 -0.30
CA LYS A 50 -0.51 -20.41 -0.74
C LYS A 50 -1.65 -19.42 -0.55
N GLU A 51 -2.66 -19.51 -1.40
CA GLU A 51 -3.93 -18.84 -1.19
C GLU A 51 -4.70 -19.51 -0.04
N ASN A 52 -5.50 -18.72 0.66
CA ASN A 52 -6.53 -19.20 1.57
C ASN A 52 -7.85 -18.60 1.13
N LEU A 53 -8.53 -19.20 0.16
CA LEU A 53 -9.75 -18.61 -0.41
C LEU A 53 -10.98 -18.98 0.42
N PHE A 54 -11.93 -18.04 0.51
CA PHE A 54 -13.16 -18.19 1.27
C PHE A 54 -13.95 -19.45 0.88
N ASP A 55 -14.21 -20.28 1.89
CA ASP A 55 -14.83 -21.60 1.75
C ASP A 55 -16.04 -21.83 2.67
N LEU A 56 -16.46 -20.81 3.42
CA LEU A 56 -17.61 -20.88 4.35
C LEU A 56 -18.96 -20.54 3.69
N GLY A 57 -19.05 -20.54 2.35
CA GLY A 57 -20.30 -20.25 1.64
C GLY A 57 -21.37 -21.31 1.91
N GLY A 58 -22.58 -20.88 2.31
CA GLY A 58 -23.66 -21.78 2.70
C GLY A 58 -23.55 -22.34 4.12
N HIS A 59 -22.74 -21.70 4.98
CA HIS A 59 -22.53 -22.09 6.37
C HIS A 59 -22.80 -20.94 7.35
N SER A 60 -22.93 -21.30 8.63
CA SER A 60 -22.97 -20.38 9.76
C SER A 60 -21.91 -20.74 10.80
N LEU A 61 -21.11 -19.77 11.22
CA LEU A 61 -20.18 -19.91 12.34
C LEU A 61 -20.85 -19.44 13.63
N ARG A 62 -20.95 -20.30 14.64
CA ARG A 62 -21.44 -19.96 15.98
C ARG A 62 -20.28 -19.81 16.95
N PHE A 63 -20.15 -18.63 17.55
CA PHE A 63 -19.18 -18.29 18.57
C PHE A 63 -19.88 -18.25 19.94
N THR A 64 -19.66 -19.28 20.75
CA THR A 64 -20.27 -19.41 22.08
C THR A 64 -19.30 -18.92 23.17
N PRO A 65 -19.67 -17.91 23.97
CA PRO A 65 -18.79 -17.37 25.01
C PRO A 65 -18.53 -18.38 26.13
N THR A 66 -17.31 -18.37 26.64
CA THR A 66 -16.86 -19.15 27.81
C THR A 66 -15.99 -18.27 28.71
N ARG A 67 -15.59 -18.78 29.88
CA ARG A 67 -14.64 -18.06 30.76
C ARG A 67 -13.27 -17.78 30.13
N GLN A 68 -12.88 -18.52 29.09
CA GLN A 68 -11.56 -18.43 28.45
C GLN A 68 -11.59 -17.76 27.06
N GLY A 69 -12.74 -17.23 26.64
CA GLY A 69 -12.97 -16.71 25.28
C GLY A 69 -14.09 -17.48 24.59
N TYR A 70 -14.06 -17.58 23.26
CA TYR A 70 -15.11 -18.20 22.46
C TYR A 70 -14.77 -19.64 22.04
N ARG A 71 -15.77 -20.53 22.05
CA ARG A 71 -15.76 -21.76 21.26
C ARG A 71 -16.43 -21.49 19.93
N VAL A 72 -15.95 -22.09 18.86
CA VAL A 72 -16.45 -21.87 17.51
C VAL A 72 -16.96 -23.18 16.94
N GLU A 73 -18.10 -23.14 16.27
CA GLU A 73 -18.74 -24.27 15.60
C GLU A 73 -19.13 -23.87 14.18
N ASN A 74 -18.81 -24.71 13.20
CA ASN A 74 -19.26 -24.59 11.82
C ASN A 74 -20.57 -25.38 11.65
N LEU A 75 -21.66 -24.68 11.36
CA LEU A 75 -23.02 -25.19 11.29
C LEU A 75 -23.58 -25.05 9.86
N PRO A 76 -24.62 -25.81 9.50
CA PRO A 76 -25.44 -25.50 8.32
C PRO A 76 -25.98 -24.07 8.39
N LEU A 77 -26.19 -23.43 7.23
CA LEU A 77 -26.67 -22.05 7.14
C LEU A 77 -27.94 -21.81 7.97
N GLU A 78 -27.84 -20.92 8.95
CA GLU A 78 -28.95 -20.28 9.66
C GLU A 78 -29.10 -18.84 9.16
N TRP A 79 -30.23 -18.53 8.51
CA TRP A 79 -30.45 -17.26 7.81
C TRP A 79 -31.78 -16.60 8.22
N ASP A 80 -31.76 -15.29 8.51
CA ASP A 80 -33.00 -14.51 8.71
C ASP A 80 -33.34 -13.76 7.42
N ALA A 81 -34.42 -14.16 6.75
CA ALA A 81 -34.86 -13.54 5.50
C ALA A 81 -35.49 -12.14 5.70
N ASP A 82 -35.85 -11.77 6.93
CA ASP A 82 -36.34 -10.45 7.27
C ASP A 82 -35.20 -9.60 7.83
N PHE A 83 -34.63 -8.76 6.96
CA PHE A 83 -33.44 -7.96 7.27
C PHE A 83 -33.70 -6.81 8.25
N GLY A 84 -34.98 -6.45 8.48
CA GLY A 84 -35.35 -5.27 9.24
C GLY A 84 -35.06 -3.96 8.51
N GLN A 85 -34.65 -2.94 9.27
CA GLN A 85 -34.51 -1.58 8.77
C GLN A 85 -33.16 -1.38 8.06
N LYS A 86 -33.19 -0.80 6.85
CA LYS A 86 -31.98 -0.31 6.17
C LYS A 86 -31.36 0.86 6.95
N ILE A 87 -30.05 0.81 7.19
CA ILE A 87 -29.30 1.88 7.86
C ILE A 87 -28.38 2.63 6.89
N THR A 88 -28.30 3.95 7.03
CA THR A 88 -27.36 4.81 6.30
C THR A 88 -26.26 5.32 7.21
N GLU A 89 -26.60 5.65 8.45
CA GLU A 89 -25.64 5.97 9.49
C GLU A 89 -25.02 4.68 10.05
N PRO A 90 -23.72 4.68 10.36
CA PRO A 90 -23.05 3.48 10.89
C PRO A 90 -23.43 3.18 12.34
N HIS A 91 -23.89 4.18 13.11
CA HIS A 91 -24.21 4.00 14.53
C HIS A 91 -25.54 3.28 14.73
N VAL A 92 -25.53 2.26 15.60
CA VAL A 92 -26.69 1.46 15.98
C VAL A 92 -26.81 1.48 17.49
N ALA A 93 -27.93 1.99 17.99
CA ALA A 93 -28.30 1.90 19.41
C ALA A 93 -29.21 0.69 19.63
N LEU A 94 -29.00 -0.02 20.73
CA LEU A 94 -29.84 -1.11 21.21
C LEU A 94 -30.77 -0.60 22.31
N HIS A 95 -32.02 -1.05 22.27
CA HIS A 95 -33.07 -0.60 23.18
C HIS A 95 -33.67 -1.75 24.02
N ASN A 96 -33.57 -2.99 23.54
CA ASN A 96 -34.16 -4.17 24.18
C ASN A 96 -33.16 -4.91 25.09
N PHE A 97 -31.85 -4.82 24.80
CA PHE A 97 -30.80 -5.43 25.60
C PHE A 97 -29.43 -4.76 25.37
N SER A 98 -28.50 -5.01 26.29
CA SER A 98 -27.09 -4.66 26.13
C SER A 98 -26.30 -5.90 25.70
N PHE A 99 -25.50 -5.81 24.64
CA PHE A 99 -24.71 -6.94 24.15
C PHE A 99 -23.42 -7.14 24.98
N PRO A 100 -23.21 -8.29 25.64
CA PRO A 100 -22.00 -8.54 26.42
C PRO A 100 -20.84 -8.92 25.49
N PHE A 101 -19.81 -8.07 25.41
CA PHE A 101 -18.65 -8.29 24.56
C PHE A 101 -17.38 -7.63 25.12
N SER A 102 -16.24 -8.32 25.01
CA SER A 102 -14.94 -7.79 25.41
C SER A 102 -14.89 -7.25 26.86
N GLY A 103 -15.58 -7.93 27.77
CA GLY A 103 -15.61 -7.60 29.21
C GLY A 103 -16.51 -6.42 29.58
N LYS A 104 -17.34 -5.92 28.66
CA LYS A 104 -18.33 -4.85 28.88
C LYS A 104 -19.69 -5.22 28.30
N ASN A 105 -20.73 -4.52 28.72
CA ASN A 105 -22.04 -4.55 28.09
C ASN A 105 -22.19 -3.31 27.21
N TRP A 106 -22.61 -3.51 25.97
CA TRP A 106 -22.70 -2.45 24.97
C TRP A 106 -24.16 -2.19 24.60
N ASP A 107 -24.61 -0.96 24.81
CA ASP A 107 -25.93 -0.49 24.38
C ASP A 107 -25.88 0.11 22.97
N ALA A 108 -24.71 0.16 22.34
CA ALA A 108 -24.53 0.65 20.98
C ALA A 108 -23.24 0.11 20.35
N PHE A 109 -23.20 0.11 19.02
CA PHE A 109 -22.03 -0.22 18.20
C PHE A 109 -22.06 0.53 16.88
N THR A 110 -20.99 0.43 16.09
CA THR A 110 -20.98 0.91 14.71
C THR A 110 -20.84 -0.26 13.74
N VAL A 111 -21.59 -0.20 12.64
CA VAL A 111 -21.57 -1.19 11.56
C VAL A 111 -20.88 -0.54 10.36
N GLY A 112 -19.78 -1.11 9.88
CA GLY A 112 -19.10 -0.66 8.65
C GLY A 112 -19.66 -1.35 7.41
N VAL A 113 -19.82 -0.61 6.30
CA VAL A 113 -20.22 -1.14 4.99
C VAL A 113 -19.27 -2.22 4.47
N THR A 114 -18.03 -2.20 4.96
CA THR A 114 -16.98 -3.17 4.65
C THR A 114 -17.14 -4.52 5.34
N GLY A 115 -18.21 -4.77 6.09
CA GLY A 115 -18.50 -6.09 6.67
C GLY A 115 -17.97 -6.31 8.08
N SER A 116 -17.89 -5.25 8.89
CA SER A 116 -17.42 -5.32 10.27
C SER A 116 -18.29 -4.53 11.25
N ILE A 117 -18.24 -4.91 12.53
CA ILE A 117 -18.85 -4.23 13.66
C ILE A 117 -17.76 -3.79 14.62
N ARG A 118 -17.85 -2.57 15.15
CA ARG A 118 -16.93 -2.01 16.15
C ARG A 118 -17.70 -1.56 17.39
N PHE A 119 -17.09 -1.75 18.55
CA PHE A 119 -17.60 -1.26 19.83
C PHE A 119 -16.68 -0.19 20.41
N GLY A 120 -17.26 0.80 21.10
CA GLY A 120 -16.56 1.94 21.67
C GLY A 120 -16.58 3.17 20.77
N GLU A 121 -16.08 4.28 21.32
CA GLU A 121 -16.02 5.57 20.60
C GLU A 121 -15.25 5.42 19.28
N PRO A 122 -15.71 6.06 18.19
CA PRO A 122 -14.94 6.20 16.97
C PRO A 122 -13.61 6.90 17.30
N GLU A 123 -12.49 6.26 17.00
CA GLU A 123 -11.21 6.95 17.03
C GLU A 123 -11.23 7.94 15.87
N ASN A 124 -10.79 9.18 16.12
CA ASN A 124 -10.29 10.00 15.03
C ASN A 124 -9.23 9.15 14.31
N PRO A 125 -9.35 8.92 12.99
CA PRO A 125 -8.38 8.09 12.28
C PRO A 125 -6.99 8.62 12.63
N PRO A 126 -6.03 7.76 13.04
CA PRO A 126 -4.67 8.21 13.23
C PRO A 126 -4.28 8.90 11.93
N SER A 127 -3.75 10.12 12.03
CA SER A 127 -3.22 10.83 10.88
C SER A 127 -2.05 10.01 10.35
N SER A 128 -2.36 9.04 9.48
CA SER A 128 -1.39 8.44 8.60
C SER A 128 -0.76 9.62 7.90
N GLY A 129 0.49 9.94 8.23
CA GLY A 129 1.20 11.12 7.70
C GLY A 129 1.47 11.08 6.19
N MET A 130 0.72 10.29 5.44
CA MET A 130 0.52 10.50 4.01
C MET A 130 -0.59 11.54 3.88
N GLY A 131 -0.47 12.46 2.91
CA GLY A 131 -1.41 13.58 2.72
C GLY A 131 -2.88 13.17 2.63
N PRO A 132 -3.80 14.13 2.44
CA PRO A 132 -5.23 13.88 2.47
C PRO A 132 -5.63 12.91 1.33
N GLY A 133 -5.56 11.62 1.59
CA GLY A 133 -6.38 10.64 0.89
C GLY A 133 -7.83 10.91 1.25
N PRO A 134 -8.79 10.54 0.39
CA PRO A 134 -10.19 10.68 0.72
C PRO A 134 -10.46 10.02 2.09
N ALA A 135 -11.09 10.76 3.00
CA ALA A 135 -11.51 10.25 4.30
C ALA A 135 -12.24 8.91 4.12
N PRO A 136 -12.20 7.98 5.10
CA PRO A 136 -12.98 6.75 5.02
C PRO A 136 -14.42 7.11 4.65
N ARG A 137 -14.91 6.59 3.51
CA ARG A 137 -16.26 6.91 2.99
C ARG A 137 -17.37 6.46 3.96
N ASP A 138 -17.03 5.64 4.94
CA ASP A 138 -17.88 5.18 6.03
C ASP A 138 -17.03 5.03 7.32
N PRO A 139 -17.32 5.77 8.40
CA PRO A 139 -16.58 5.67 9.66
C PRO A 139 -17.01 4.48 10.54
N GLY A 140 -17.96 3.65 10.10
CA GLY A 140 -18.40 2.46 10.84
C GLY A 140 -17.42 1.28 10.78
N GLY A 141 -17.46 0.41 11.80
CA GLY A 141 -16.66 -0.81 11.83
C GLY A 141 -15.15 -0.57 12.03
N VAL A 142 -14.32 -1.43 11.45
CA VAL A 142 -12.85 -1.33 11.46
C VAL A 142 -12.29 -1.00 10.07
N SER A 143 -11.03 -0.56 10.03
CA SER A 143 -10.32 -0.19 8.79
C SER A 143 -8.89 -0.70 8.82
N ILE A 144 -8.36 -1.01 7.64
CA ILE A 144 -6.93 -1.32 7.41
C ILE A 144 -6.37 -0.36 6.35
N GLY A 145 -5.06 -0.36 6.16
CA GLY A 145 -4.43 0.44 5.10
C GLY A 145 -4.92 0.02 3.72
N ARG A 146 -4.95 0.98 2.79
CA ARG A 146 -5.46 0.81 1.41
C ARG A 146 -4.80 -0.36 0.65
N PHE A 147 -3.53 -0.63 0.94
CA PHE A 147 -2.71 -1.65 0.28
C PHE A 147 -2.20 -2.71 1.26
N ASP A 148 -2.78 -2.79 2.47
CA ASP A 148 -2.37 -3.79 3.44
C ASP A 148 -2.90 -5.16 2.97
N ALA A 149 -2.01 -6.15 2.85
CA ALA A 149 -2.38 -7.54 2.54
C ALA A 149 -3.32 -8.09 3.63
N LEU A 150 -4.43 -8.75 3.26
CA LEU A 150 -5.41 -9.26 4.24
C LEU A 150 -4.78 -10.29 5.18
N SER A 151 -3.88 -11.12 4.65
CA SER A 151 -3.08 -12.10 5.40
C SER A 151 -2.34 -11.50 6.59
N GLU A 152 -1.80 -10.29 6.44
CA GLU A 152 -1.10 -9.59 7.52
C GLU A 152 -2.04 -8.70 8.34
N ALA A 153 -2.97 -8.02 7.66
CA ALA A 153 -3.83 -7.01 8.26
C ALA A 153 -4.78 -7.61 9.31
N ALA A 154 -5.22 -8.85 9.13
CA ALA A 154 -6.06 -9.57 10.08
C ALA A 154 -5.43 -9.66 11.48
N GLY A 155 -4.12 -9.93 11.55
CA GLY A 155 -3.38 -9.97 12.80
C GLY A 155 -3.19 -8.59 13.44
N ASN A 156 -3.07 -7.54 12.61
CA ASN A 156 -2.88 -6.17 13.07
C ASN A 156 -4.12 -5.57 13.74
N LEU A 157 -5.29 -6.16 13.53
CA LEU A 157 -6.52 -5.77 14.24
C LEU A 157 -6.55 -6.23 15.71
N VAL A 158 -5.72 -7.22 16.08
CA VAL A 158 -5.72 -7.78 17.44
C VAL A 158 -5.36 -6.71 18.46
N ASN A 159 -6.21 -6.58 19.48
CA ASN A 159 -6.01 -5.67 20.61
C ASN A 159 -5.94 -4.18 20.22
N THR A 160 -6.62 -3.80 19.13
CA THR A 160 -6.82 -2.40 18.72
C THR A 160 -8.09 -1.83 19.35
N VAL A 161 -9.25 -2.32 18.90
CA VAL A 161 -10.59 -2.02 19.41
C VAL A 161 -11.40 -3.30 19.50
N PRO A 162 -12.42 -3.39 20.37
CA PRO A 162 -13.31 -4.52 20.35
C PRO A 162 -14.10 -4.52 19.03
N ALA A 163 -13.95 -5.57 18.24
CA ALA A 163 -14.55 -5.66 16.91
C ALA A 163 -14.99 -7.09 16.55
N ILE A 164 -15.87 -7.16 15.55
CA ILE A 164 -16.33 -8.39 14.91
C ILE A 164 -16.19 -8.18 13.40
N CYS A 165 -15.35 -8.97 12.74
CA CYS A 165 -15.22 -8.98 11.29
C CYS A 165 -16.08 -10.14 10.77
N VAL A 166 -17.19 -9.83 10.09
CA VAL A 166 -18.14 -10.86 9.63
C VAL A 166 -17.71 -11.38 8.27
N PHE A 167 -17.44 -10.44 7.36
CA PHE A 167 -16.79 -10.63 6.07
C PHE A 167 -16.08 -9.31 5.75
N PHE A 168 -15.05 -8.98 6.52
CA PHE A 168 -14.40 -7.67 6.43
C PHE A 168 -13.51 -7.59 5.19
N LYS A 169 -13.94 -6.81 4.20
CA LYS A 169 -13.19 -6.55 2.96
C LYS A 169 -13.19 -5.04 2.66
N PRO A 170 -12.01 -4.41 2.48
CA PRO A 170 -11.94 -3.00 2.11
C PRO A 170 -12.62 -2.70 0.76
N ARG A 171 -12.98 -1.43 0.55
CA ARG A 171 -13.59 -0.90 -0.68
C ARG A 171 -14.99 -1.43 -1.05
N MET A 172 -15.59 -2.30 -0.23
CA MET A 172 -16.98 -2.72 -0.43
C MET A 172 -17.95 -1.54 -0.33
N SER A 173 -19.05 -1.64 -1.07
CA SER A 173 -20.14 -0.66 -1.04
C SER A 173 -21.49 -1.35 -1.15
N GLY A 174 -22.56 -0.73 -0.68
CA GLY A 174 -23.91 -1.27 -0.75
C GLY A 174 -24.69 -1.03 0.52
N ASP A 175 -25.66 -1.92 0.79
CA ASP A 175 -26.67 -1.71 1.81
C ASP A 175 -26.36 -2.51 3.08
N ARG A 176 -26.76 -1.94 4.21
CA ARG A 176 -26.73 -2.58 5.53
C ARG A 176 -28.12 -2.50 6.14
N TYR A 177 -28.48 -3.51 6.92
CA TYR A 177 -29.76 -3.60 7.58
C TYR A 177 -29.58 -4.05 9.03
N VAL A 178 -30.49 -3.60 9.90
CA VAL A 178 -30.51 -3.95 11.32
C VAL A 178 -31.93 -4.31 11.74
N LYS A 179 -32.04 -5.43 12.47
CA LYS A 179 -33.28 -5.89 13.10
C LYS A 179 -32.99 -6.21 14.56
N GLU A 180 -33.49 -5.38 15.47
CA GLU A 180 -33.42 -5.64 16.90
C GLU A 180 -34.65 -6.43 17.37
N LEU A 181 -34.39 -7.54 18.07
CA LEU A 181 -35.38 -8.38 18.74
C LEU A 181 -35.17 -8.31 20.26
N ALA A 182 -36.02 -8.99 21.04
CA ALA A 182 -35.93 -8.95 22.50
C ALA A 182 -34.69 -9.67 23.07
N ASP A 183 -34.16 -10.64 22.31
CA ASP A 183 -33.09 -11.56 22.72
C ASP A 183 -31.83 -11.47 21.83
N ARG A 184 -31.89 -10.75 20.71
CA ARG A 184 -30.77 -10.61 19.76
C ARG A 184 -30.92 -9.42 18.82
N VAL A 185 -29.85 -9.05 18.15
CA VAL A 185 -29.87 -8.14 16.99
C VAL A 185 -29.28 -8.83 15.77
N VAL A 186 -29.93 -8.70 14.63
CA VAL A 186 -29.45 -9.19 13.33
C VAL A 186 -28.93 -8.01 12.52
N VAL A 187 -27.72 -8.12 12.00
CA VAL A 187 -27.10 -7.17 11.08
C VAL A 187 -26.88 -7.88 9.75
N THR A 188 -27.41 -7.33 8.66
CA THR A 188 -27.28 -7.91 7.31
C THR A 188 -26.53 -6.96 6.40
N TRP A 189 -25.60 -7.49 5.61
CA TRP A 189 -24.95 -6.77 4.51
C TRP A 189 -25.45 -7.33 3.18
N ASP A 190 -25.73 -6.43 2.24
CA ASP A 190 -25.93 -6.73 0.82
C ASP A 190 -25.06 -5.78 0.02
N VAL A 191 -23.83 -6.21 -0.22
CA VAL A 191 -22.73 -5.36 -0.69
C VAL A 191 -22.07 -5.94 -1.94
N THR A 192 -21.39 -5.07 -2.67
CA THR A 192 -20.64 -5.37 -3.88
C THR A 192 -19.17 -5.01 -3.70
N GLU A 193 -18.31 -5.77 -4.36
CA GLU A 193 -16.95 -5.32 -4.64
C GLU A 193 -16.99 -4.08 -5.56
N PRO A 194 -15.93 -3.26 -5.58
CA PRO A 194 -15.74 -2.23 -6.60
C PRO A 194 -15.89 -2.78 -8.01
N TYR A 195 -16.50 -2.01 -8.91
CA TYR A 195 -16.73 -2.42 -10.29
C TYR A 195 -16.63 -1.24 -11.26
N GLY A 196 -16.23 -1.55 -12.49
CA GLY A 196 -16.20 -0.63 -13.64
C GLY A 196 -14.95 0.25 -13.76
N ASN A 197 -14.25 0.52 -12.66
CA ASN A 197 -13.11 1.43 -12.66
C ASN A 197 -11.78 0.74 -13.05
N ILE A 198 -10.70 1.51 -13.26
CA ILE A 198 -9.36 1.02 -13.63
C ILE A 198 -8.75 0.11 -12.54
N GLN A 199 -9.08 0.37 -11.28
CA GLN A 199 -8.57 -0.37 -10.11
C GLN A 199 -9.42 -1.59 -9.72
N ASP A 200 -10.36 -1.99 -10.57
CA ASP A 200 -11.39 -2.98 -10.21
C ASP A 200 -11.25 -4.29 -11.00
N PHE A 201 -11.73 -5.38 -10.39
CA PHE A 201 -11.62 -6.72 -10.95
C PHE A 201 -12.81 -7.13 -11.83
N THR A 202 -13.90 -6.37 -11.79
CA THR A 202 -15.15 -6.69 -12.47
C THR A 202 -15.78 -5.44 -13.07
N TRP A 203 -16.54 -5.60 -14.15
CA TRP A 203 -17.32 -4.53 -14.77
C TRP A 203 -18.71 -4.36 -14.16
N THR A 204 -19.22 -5.40 -13.51
CA THR A 204 -20.60 -5.44 -13.01
C THR A 204 -20.62 -5.65 -11.50
N ARG A 205 -21.71 -5.18 -10.90
CA ARG A 205 -21.98 -5.34 -9.47
C ARG A 205 -21.95 -6.82 -9.09
N THR A 206 -21.20 -7.15 -8.05
CA THR A 206 -21.20 -8.48 -7.43
C THR A 206 -22.15 -8.54 -6.23
N ILE A 207 -22.59 -9.74 -5.87
CA ILE A 207 -23.44 -9.97 -4.70
C ILE A 207 -22.61 -10.62 -3.61
N ASN A 208 -22.53 -9.96 -2.47
CA ASN A 208 -21.94 -10.46 -1.24
C ASN A 208 -22.93 -10.19 -0.10
N ARG A 209 -23.65 -11.24 0.28
CA ARG A 209 -24.73 -11.20 1.25
C ARG A 209 -24.41 -12.13 2.43
N PHE A 210 -24.29 -11.51 3.59
CA PHE A 210 -23.90 -12.18 4.83
C PHE A 210 -24.53 -11.48 6.04
N GLN A 211 -24.58 -12.18 7.17
CA GLN A 211 -25.25 -11.74 8.40
C GLN A 211 -24.38 -11.94 9.62
N ALA A 212 -24.56 -11.07 10.61
CA ALA A 212 -24.18 -11.33 11.98
C ALA A 212 -25.41 -11.29 12.90
N VAL A 213 -25.50 -12.24 13.81
CA VAL A 213 -26.52 -12.28 14.86
C VAL A 213 -25.82 -12.16 16.21
N LEU A 214 -26.12 -11.10 16.95
CA LEU A 214 -25.56 -10.87 18.28
C LEU A 214 -26.62 -11.18 19.33
N HIS A 215 -26.42 -12.26 20.09
CA HIS A 215 -27.37 -12.74 21.09
C HIS A 215 -27.13 -12.07 22.44
N LYS A 216 -28.21 -11.93 23.22
CA LYS A 216 -28.20 -11.31 24.56
C LYS A 216 -27.28 -12.03 25.56
N ASP A 217 -26.99 -13.30 25.36
CA ASP A 217 -26.05 -14.07 26.17
C ASP A 217 -24.57 -13.93 25.76
N GLY A 218 -24.31 -13.16 24.69
CA GLY A 218 -22.98 -12.92 24.14
C GLY A 218 -22.55 -13.88 23.05
N ALA A 219 -23.41 -14.82 22.65
CA ALA A 219 -23.17 -15.63 21.46
C ALA A 219 -23.22 -14.76 20.19
N ILE A 220 -22.41 -15.13 19.21
CA ILE A 220 -22.33 -14.46 17.91
C ILE A 220 -22.50 -15.52 16.83
N ASP A 221 -23.39 -15.30 15.88
CA ASP A 221 -23.44 -16.10 14.65
C ASP A 221 -22.99 -15.25 13.47
N MET A 222 -22.24 -15.85 12.55
CA MET A 222 -21.89 -15.26 11.26
C MET A 222 -22.37 -16.19 10.15
N SER A 223 -23.24 -15.72 9.26
CA SER A 223 -23.90 -16.53 8.25
C SER A 223 -23.62 -16.03 6.84
N TYR A 224 -23.38 -16.95 5.90
CA TYR A 224 -22.88 -16.65 4.56
C TYR A 224 -23.80 -17.22 3.47
N ASP A 225 -24.74 -16.40 2.97
CA ASP A 225 -25.74 -16.82 1.97
C ASP A 225 -25.14 -16.88 0.56
N GLN A 226 -24.69 -15.73 0.02
CA GLN A 226 -24.14 -15.64 -1.32
C GLN A 226 -22.92 -14.74 -1.36
N LEU A 227 -21.74 -15.27 -1.70
CA LEU A 227 -20.48 -14.53 -1.72
C LEU A 227 -19.77 -14.70 -3.06
N ALA A 228 -19.67 -13.60 -3.82
CA ALA A 228 -18.86 -13.54 -5.03
C ALA A 228 -17.36 -13.37 -4.71
N ALA A 229 -17.04 -12.51 -3.75
CA ALA A 229 -15.68 -12.27 -3.27
C ALA A 229 -15.10 -13.55 -2.63
N LYS A 230 -13.78 -13.74 -2.78
CA LYS A 230 -13.06 -14.93 -2.28
C LYS A 230 -12.07 -14.63 -1.15
N ASP A 231 -11.96 -13.39 -0.75
CA ASP A 231 -10.96 -12.89 0.19
C ASP A 231 -11.60 -11.86 1.12
N ALA A 232 -11.42 -12.06 2.43
CA ALA A 232 -11.94 -11.22 3.49
C ALA A 232 -11.30 -11.63 4.83
N ILE A 233 -11.40 -10.77 5.83
CA ILE A 233 -11.05 -11.09 7.21
C ILE A 233 -12.33 -11.50 7.95
N ILE A 234 -12.29 -12.64 8.63
CA ILE A 234 -13.42 -13.16 9.40
C ILE A 234 -12.94 -13.46 10.81
N GLY A 235 -13.63 -12.96 11.84
CA GLY A 235 -13.23 -13.24 13.22
C GLY A 235 -13.82 -12.33 14.28
N VAL A 236 -13.53 -12.69 15.51
CA VAL A 236 -13.96 -11.99 16.72
C VAL A 236 -12.71 -11.47 17.44
N TYR A 237 -12.69 -10.15 17.65
CA TYR A 237 -11.54 -9.41 18.19
C TYR A 237 -11.88 -8.71 19.53
N PRO A 238 -12.01 -9.44 20.65
CA PRO A 238 -12.06 -8.83 21.96
C PRO A 238 -10.72 -8.17 22.32
N VAL A 239 -10.75 -7.11 23.12
CA VAL A 239 -9.54 -6.52 23.70
C VAL A 239 -9.03 -7.37 24.85
N ILE A 240 -7.72 -7.62 24.85
CA ILE A 240 -7.05 -8.45 25.85
C ILE A 240 -6.52 -7.53 26.95
N SER A 241 -6.92 -7.77 28.21
CA SER A 241 -6.41 -6.99 29.34
C SER A 241 -4.89 -7.11 29.51
N ALA A 242 -4.22 -5.97 29.74
CA ALA A 242 -2.78 -5.87 29.98
C ALA A 242 -2.33 -6.57 31.29
N GLU A 243 -3.25 -6.76 32.25
CA GLU A 243 -3.00 -7.48 33.50
C GLU A 243 -2.72 -8.98 33.28
N ALA A 244 -2.82 -9.45 32.02
CA ALA A 244 -2.51 -10.82 31.62
C ALA A 244 -1.09 -10.98 31.04
N GLU A 245 -0.16 -10.04 31.26
CA GLU A 245 1.24 -10.17 30.84
C GLU A 245 1.99 -11.23 31.69
N LYS A 246 2.58 -12.22 31.03
CA LYS A 246 3.39 -13.28 31.64
C LYS A 246 4.81 -13.27 31.05
N PRO A 247 5.86 -13.14 31.86
CA PRO A 247 7.24 -13.25 31.37
C PRO A 247 7.52 -14.62 30.76
N LEU A 248 8.20 -14.64 29.61
CA LEU A 248 8.73 -15.87 29.00
C LEU A 248 10.23 -16.03 29.29
N SER A 249 11.02 -15.01 28.97
CA SER A 249 12.48 -15.06 29.10
C SER A 249 13.10 -13.66 29.15
N THR A 250 14.30 -13.57 29.69
CA THR A 250 15.16 -12.39 29.62
C THR A 250 16.54 -12.82 29.15
N LEU A 251 16.96 -12.28 28.02
CA LEU A 251 18.29 -12.50 27.47
C LEU A 251 19.14 -11.29 27.82
N SER A 252 20.35 -11.51 28.33
CA SER A 252 21.31 -10.45 28.62
C SER A 252 22.45 -10.47 27.61
N ALA A 253 22.93 -9.28 27.23
CA ALA A 253 24.15 -9.12 26.45
C ALA A 253 25.38 -9.52 27.29
N ALA A 254 26.44 -10.00 26.63
CA ALA A 254 27.77 -10.03 27.25
C ALA A 254 28.27 -8.58 27.38
N LYS A 255 29.02 -8.25 28.44
CA LYS A 255 29.62 -6.91 28.60
C LYS A 255 30.57 -6.64 27.43
N HIS A 256 30.13 -5.84 26.47
CA HIS A 256 30.99 -5.26 25.44
C HIS A 256 31.32 -3.82 25.81
N ALA A 257 32.57 -3.41 25.61
CA ALA A 257 32.95 -2.00 25.66
C ALA A 257 32.47 -1.33 24.36
N SER A 258 31.18 -1.05 24.25
CA SER A 258 30.64 -0.36 23.08
C SER A 258 30.92 1.14 23.20
N SER A 259 31.41 1.75 22.12
CA SER A 259 31.46 3.21 21.93
C SER A 259 30.10 3.80 21.51
N ALA A 260 29.04 2.98 21.58
CA ALA A 260 27.69 3.31 21.19
C ALA A 260 27.07 4.31 22.18
N GLY A 261 26.16 5.16 21.70
CA GLY A 261 25.34 5.96 22.62
C GLY A 261 24.59 5.04 23.59
N ALA A 262 24.49 5.42 24.87
CA ALA A 262 23.87 4.58 25.91
C ALA A 262 22.42 4.15 25.61
N HIS A 263 21.72 4.88 24.73
CA HIS A 263 20.39 4.56 24.23
C HIS A 263 20.37 3.42 23.19
N LEU A 264 21.50 3.05 22.59
CA LEU A 264 21.64 1.91 21.66
C LEU A 264 22.36 0.72 22.28
N ASP A 265 23.00 0.91 23.42
CA ASP A 265 23.67 -0.18 24.14
C ASP A 265 22.63 -1.10 24.81
N VAL A 266 22.13 -2.09 24.07
CA VAL A 266 21.10 -3.03 24.52
C VAL A 266 21.70 -4.01 25.53
N GLN A 267 21.25 -3.90 26.78
CA GLN A 267 21.72 -4.73 27.90
C GLN A 267 20.86 -5.98 28.08
N LYS A 268 19.54 -5.86 27.87
CA LYS A 268 18.61 -6.98 27.99
C LYS A 268 17.53 -6.96 26.92
N LEU A 269 17.10 -8.14 26.51
CA LEU A 269 15.89 -8.39 25.73
C LEU A 269 14.91 -9.18 26.58
N LYS A 270 13.75 -8.60 26.89
CA LYS A 270 12.68 -9.25 27.65
C LYS A 270 11.58 -9.67 26.69
N LEU A 271 11.18 -10.94 26.79
CA LEU A 271 10.02 -11.48 26.10
C LEU A 271 8.93 -11.80 27.11
N SER A 272 7.72 -11.37 26.81
CA SER A 272 6.53 -11.69 27.59
C SER A 272 5.35 -11.97 26.66
N VAL A 273 4.33 -12.62 27.20
CA VAL A 273 3.10 -12.93 26.47
C VAL A 273 1.95 -12.26 27.17
N VAL A 274 1.19 -11.45 26.43
CA VAL A 274 -0.02 -10.78 26.93
C VAL A 274 -1.23 -11.61 26.54
N GLY A 275 -1.96 -12.06 27.56
CA GLY A 275 -3.21 -12.80 27.38
C GLY A 275 -3.08 -14.20 26.78
N GLY A 276 -1.87 -14.68 26.52
CA GLY A 276 -1.64 -15.95 25.81
C GLY A 276 -1.68 -15.83 24.28
N VAL A 277 -1.72 -14.60 23.74
CA VAL A 277 -1.88 -14.36 22.29
C VAL A 277 -0.76 -13.48 21.76
N LEU A 278 -0.51 -12.34 22.41
CA LEU A 278 0.45 -11.35 21.92
C LEU A 278 1.83 -11.59 22.52
N LEU A 279 2.84 -11.74 21.67
CA LEU A 279 4.24 -11.68 22.05
C LEU A 279 4.66 -10.20 22.16
N LYS A 280 5.16 -9.81 23.32
CA LYS A 280 5.73 -8.50 23.58
C LYS A 280 7.25 -8.61 23.70
N VAL A 281 7.96 -7.76 22.99
CA VAL A 281 9.42 -7.69 23.00
C VAL A 281 9.82 -6.33 23.55
N THR A 282 10.63 -6.32 24.60
CA THR A 282 11.15 -5.10 25.24
C THR A 282 12.67 -5.11 25.27
N PHE A 283 13.28 -4.11 24.66
CA PHE A 283 14.71 -3.83 24.76
C PHE A 283 14.94 -2.95 25.99
N GLU A 284 15.92 -3.30 26.82
CA GLU A 284 16.42 -2.50 27.93
C GLU A 284 17.84 -2.05 27.61
N THR A 285 18.05 -0.74 27.55
CA THR A 285 19.32 -0.11 27.17
C THR A 285 20.08 0.39 28.40
N ALA A 286 21.39 0.63 28.25
CA ALA A 286 22.24 1.10 29.35
C ALA A 286 21.88 2.52 29.84
N GLY A 287 21.30 3.35 28.97
CA GLY A 287 20.76 4.67 29.28
C GLY A 287 19.35 4.87 28.73
N PRO A 288 18.72 6.03 28.99
CA PRO A 288 17.39 6.35 28.48
C PRO A 288 17.29 6.26 26.96
N VAL A 289 16.20 5.68 26.45
CA VAL A 289 15.89 5.70 25.01
C VAL A 289 15.52 7.12 24.61
N LEU A 290 15.90 7.54 23.41
CA LEU A 290 15.56 8.87 22.91
C LEU A 290 14.03 9.01 22.82
N PRO A 291 13.44 10.12 23.29
CA PRO A 291 12.00 10.34 23.16
C PRO A 291 11.64 10.66 21.70
N ALA A 292 10.39 10.35 21.31
CA ALA A 292 9.86 10.82 20.04
C ALA A 292 9.97 12.34 19.95
N GLY A 293 10.41 12.85 18.81
CA GLY A 293 10.71 14.26 18.55
C GLY A 293 12.18 14.64 18.69
N ASP A 294 13.02 13.78 19.27
CA ASP A 294 14.47 13.98 19.29
C ASP A 294 15.07 13.74 17.88
N ALA A 295 15.93 14.65 17.42
CA ALA A 295 16.56 14.56 16.09
C ALA A 295 17.42 13.29 15.92
N GLY A 296 17.98 12.77 17.01
CA GLY A 296 18.78 11.54 17.03
C GLY A 296 17.97 10.25 16.86
N VAL A 297 16.63 10.32 16.89
CA VAL A 297 15.76 9.17 16.59
C VAL A 297 15.91 8.74 15.13
N ALA A 298 16.13 9.68 14.22
CA ALA A 298 16.13 9.40 12.78
C ALA A 298 17.25 8.42 12.40
N GLY A 299 16.88 7.28 11.82
CA GLY A 299 17.83 6.32 11.27
C GLY A 299 18.34 5.26 12.26
N ILE A 300 18.03 5.35 13.56
CA ILE A 300 18.34 4.26 14.49
C ILE A 300 17.33 3.12 14.38
N ALA A 301 17.75 1.89 14.73
CA ALA A 301 16.86 0.74 14.77
C ALA A 301 17.19 -0.23 15.92
N TYR A 302 16.15 -0.88 16.44
CA TYR A 302 16.22 -2.01 17.35
C TYR A 302 15.54 -3.20 16.69
N ARG A 303 16.24 -4.32 16.59
CA ARG A 303 15.78 -5.48 15.84
C ARG A 303 15.79 -6.72 16.72
N VAL A 304 14.76 -7.54 16.58
CA VAL A 304 14.69 -8.88 17.15
C VAL A 304 14.50 -9.87 16.00
N SER A 305 15.31 -10.92 16.01
CA SER A 305 15.28 -11.98 15.01
C SER A 305 14.81 -13.27 15.66
N PHE A 306 13.91 -13.97 14.97
CA PHE A 306 13.31 -15.22 15.43
C PHE A 306 13.69 -16.36 14.48
N CYS A 307 14.14 -17.47 15.04
CA CYS A 307 14.36 -18.72 14.31
C CYS A 307 13.58 -19.86 14.97
N SER A 308 12.89 -20.66 14.16
CA SER A 308 12.24 -21.92 14.51
C SER A 308 13.25 -23.00 14.91
N HIS A 309 14.49 -22.89 14.41
CA HIS A 309 15.59 -23.83 14.67
C HIS A 309 16.84 -23.11 15.21
N ALA A 310 17.76 -23.87 15.80
CA ALA A 310 19.03 -23.33 16.29
C ALA A 310 19.83 -22.76 15.10
N PRO A 311 20.21 -21.47 15.12
CA PRO A 311 21.04 -20.92 14.06
C PRO A 311 22.44 -21.55 14.11
N ALA A 312 23.09 -21.68 12.95
CA ALA A 312 24.48 -22.10 12.88
C ALA A 312 25.37 -21.11 13.67
N PRO A 313 26.50 -21.54 14.27
CA PRO A 313 27.34 -20.68 15.10
C PRO A 313 27.81 -19.40 14.39
N GLU A 314 28.11 -19.50 13.10
CA GLU A 314 28.54 -18.39 12.23
C GLU A 314 27.40 -17.39 11.93
N SER A 315 26.14 -17.79 12.18
CA SER A 315 24.92 -17.04 11.88
C SER A 315 24.20 -16.56 13.15
N ALA A 316 24.75 -16.81 14.35
CA ALA A 316 24.07 -16.71 15.66
C ALA A 316 23.66 -15.29 16.12
N GLY A 317 23.63 -14.34 15.19
CA GLY A 317 23.10 -12.98 15.37
C GLY A 317 22.79 -12.26 14.05
N ALA A 318 22.80 -12.95 12.91
CA ALA A 318 22.55 -12.35 11.61
C ALA A 318 21.06 -12.43 11.23
N ALA A 319 20.43 -11.28 11.00
CA ALA A 319 19.02 -11.19 10.60
C ALA A 319 18.70 -11.90 9.27
N ALA A 320 19.71 -12.07 8.39
CA ALA A 320 19.55 -12.66 7.06
C ALA A 320 19.14 -14.16 7.07
N HIS A 321 19.24 -14.83 8.21
CA HIS A 321 18.90 -16.25 8.39
C HIS A 321 17.74 -16.47 9.38
N ALA A 322 17.03 -15.40 9.74
CA ALA A 322 15.87 -15.49 10.62
C ALA A 322 14.62 -15.90 9.83
N ASP A 323 13.75 -16.68 10.46
CA ASP A 323 12.45 -17.03 9.88
C ASP A 323 11.48 -15.85 9.95
N ALA A 324 11.66 -14.96 10.94
CA ALA A 324 10.94 -13.70 11.04
C ALA A 324 11.79 -12.64 11.76
N VAL A 325 11.58 -11.37 11.42
CA VAL A 325 12.28 -10.24 12.03
C VAL A 325 11.27 -9.16 12.38
N TRP A 326 11.34 -8.66 13.61
CA TRP A 326 10.65 -7.43 13.98
C TRP A 326 11.66 -6.30 14.20
N THR A 327 11.33 -5.12 13.71
CA THR A 327 12.20 -3.95 13.77
C THR A 327 11.44 -2.74 14.27
N ILE A 328 11.94 -2.11 15.33
CA ILE A 328 11.56 -0.75 15.73
C ILE A 328 12.52 0.21 15.05
N ARG A 329 11.99 1.19 14.32
CA ARG A 329 12.80 2.14 13.58
C ARG A 329 12.38 3.58 13.81
N GLY A 330 13.36 4.46 13.94
CA GLY A 330 13.14 5.90 14.05
C GLY A 330 13.11 6.61 12.68
N PHE A 331 12.08 7.43 12.47
CA PHE A 331 11.83 8.17 11.23
C PHE A 331 11.89 9.67 11.45
N ALA A 332 12.39 10.38 10.42
CA ALA A 332 12.18 11.81 10.25
C ALA A 332 11.24 12.06 9.04
N PRO A 333 10.23 12.93 9.15
CA PRO A 333 9.33 13.23 8.03
C PRO A 333 10.05 14.00 6.91
N ARG A 334 9.64 13.72 5.65
CA ARG A 334 10.25 14.27 4.42
C ARG A 334 9.98 15.76 4.16
N ASN A 335 8.97 16.37 4.80
CA ASN A 335 8.60 17.78 4.58
C ASN A 335 8.67 18.59 5.89
N ARG A 336 9.66 19.49 5.99
CA ARG A 336 9.81 20.45 7.12
C ARG A 336 8.68 21.49 7.21
N GLY A 337 7.74 21.51 6.27
CA GLY A 337 6.66 22.51 6.21
C GLY A 337 5.55 22.34 7.26
N ASN A 338 5.31 21.11 7.75
CA ASN A 338 4.28 20.83 8.75
C ASN A 338 4.87 20.03 9.92
N GLY A 339 5.64 20.71 10.78
CA GLY A 339 5.87 20.48 12.22
C GLY A 339 5.88 19.06 12.83
N THR A 340 6.02 17.99 12.05
CA THR A 340 5.93 16.62 12.55
C THR A 340 7.29 16.21 13.08
N ALA A 341 7.33 15.90 14.37
CA ALA A 341 8.54 15.50 15.07
C ALA A 341 8.95 14.06 14.66
N THR A 342 10.22 13.69 14.89
CA THR A 342 10.69 12.31 14.66
C THR A 342 9.86 11.31 15.47
N ARG A 343 9.71 10.07 14.98
CA ARG A 343 8.90 9.04 15.66
C ARG A 343 9.45 7.64 15.46
N TYR A 344 9.11 6.73 16.35
CA TYR A 344 9.33 5.29 16.17
C TYR A 344 8.13 4.62 15.51
N VAL A 345 8.41 3.64 14.65
CA VAL A 345 7.41 2.75 14.06
C VAL A 345 7.98 1.33 14.06
N ALA A 346 7.16 0.35 14.42
CA ALA A 346 7.53 -1.07 14.35
C ALA A 346 7.09 -1.71 13.01
N PHE A 347 7.90 -2.65 12.52
CA PHE A 347 7.71 -3.40 11.27
C PHE A 347 8.02 -4.87 11.48
N GLY A 348 7.39 -5.73 10.67
CA GLY A 348 7.58 -7.17 10.67
C GLY A 348 6.25 -7.91 10.69
N GLU A 349 6.26 -9.17 10.26
CA GLU A 349 5.04 -9.98 10.16
C GLU A 349 4.31 -10.08 11.50
N GLY A 350 3.02 -9.73 11.53
CA GLY A 350 2.17 -9.83 12.71
C GLY A 350 2.45 -8.81 13.82
N VAL A 351 3.33 -7.81 13.62
CA VAL A 351 3.62 -6.78 14.63
C VAL A 351 2.72 -5.54 14.48
N SER A 352 2.23 -5.04 15.61
CA SER A 352 1.60 -3.72 15.63
C SER A 352 2.63 -2.63 15.34
N ARG A 353 2.26 -1.61 14.56
CA ARG A 353 3.11 -0.44 14.29
C ARG A 353 3.41 0.40 15.54
N ALA A 354 2.66 0.20 16.62
CA ALA A 354 2.81 0.95 17.86
C ALA A 354 4.11 0.60 18.61
N VAL A 355 4.79 1.64 19.09
CA VAL A 355 6.01 1.52 19.87
C VAL A 355 5.82 2.26 21.19
N GLN A 356 6.18 1.61 22.29
CA GLN A 356 6.14 2.22 23.63
C GLN A 356 7.56 2.44 24.14
N THR A 357 7.85 3.67 24.55
CA THR A 357 9.11 4.04 25.21
C THR A 357 8.84 4.41 26.66
N SER A 358 9.72 3.99 27.57
CA SER A 358 9.66 4.35 28.99
C SER A 358 11.04 4.28 29.61
N GLY A 359 11.63 5.42 29.96
CA GLY A 359 12.97 5.50 30.52
C GLY A 359 14.01 4.86 29.60
N ASN A 360 14.64 3.79 30.04
CA ASN A 360 15.63 3.01 29.28
C ASN A 360 15.03 1.80 28.55
N THR A 361 13.72 1.79 28.30
CA THR A 361 13.07 0.69 27.59
C THR A 361 12.32 1.15 26.36
N ILE A 362 12.36 0.31 25.33
CA ILE A 362 11.57 0.45 24.10
C ILE A 362 10.96 -0.91 23.76
N SER A 363 9.68 -0.91 23.42
CA SER A 363 8.94 -2.15 23.21
C SER A 363 7.98 -2.10 22.04
N MET A 364 7.74 -3.27 21.46
CA MET A 364 6.74 -3.54 20.43
C MET A 364 6.05 -4.87 20.76
N GLY A 365 4.90 -5.11 20.15
CA GLY A 365 4.16 -6.35 20.35
C GLY A 365 3.36 -6.75 19.12
N GLY A 366 3.11 -8.06 19.01
CA GLY A 366 2.44 -8.66 17.87
C GLY A 366 2.00 -10.09 18.14
N ILE A 367 1.34 -10.70 17.17
CA ILE A 367 1.07 -12.14 17.17
C ILE A 367 2.30 -12.92 16.69
N LEU A 368 2.42 -14.20 17.02
CA LEU A 368 3.54 -15.01 16.51
C LEU A 368 3.50 -15.06 14.96
N PRO A 369 4.60 -14.70 14.28
CA PRO A 369 4.73 -14.81 12.82
C PRO A 369 4.39 -16.22 12.30
N PRO A 370 3.81 -16.35 11.09
CA PRO A 370 3.44 -17.64 10.51
C PRO A 370 4.49 -18.74 10.58
N PRO A 371 5.78 -18.49 10.27
CA PRO A 371 6.82 -19.52 10.34
C PRO A 371 7.07 -20.09 11.75
N LEU A 372 6.66 -19.37 12.79
CA LEU A 372 6.87 -19.76 14.19
C LEU A 372 5.63 -20.41 14.83
N ARG A 373 4.51 -20.48 14.10
CA ARG A 373 3.25 -21.01 14.63
C ARG A 373 3.39 -22.50 14.93
N GLY A 374 2.90 -22.91 16.09
CA GLY A 374 3.00 -24.31 16.57
C GLY A 374 4.37 -24.68 17.17
N ALA A 375 5.38 -23.81 17.09
CA ALA A 375 6.67 -24.06 17.73
C ALA A 375 6.51 -24.04 19.26
N LYS A 376 7.04 -25.06 19.94
CA LYS A 376 7.10 -25.08 21.41
C LYS A 376 8.25 -24.23 21.95
N GLN A 377 9.27 -24.04 21.14
CA GLN A 377 10.50 -23.34 21.45
C GLN A 377 11.01 -22.66 20.18
N ILE A 378 11.53 -21.45 20.34
CA ILE A 378 12.16 -20.66 19.28
C ILE A 378 13.52 -20.14 19.75
N TYR A 379 14.36 -19.70 18.83
CA TYR A 379 15.61 -19.02 19.11
C TYR A 379 15.44 -17.54 18.83
N VAL A 380 15.87 -16.71 19.78
CA VAL A 380 15.71 -15.26 19.72
C VAL A 380 17.07 -14.60 19.88
N SER A 381 17.41 -13.70 18.96
CA SER A 381 18.53 -12.77 19.06
C SER A 381 18.04 -11.34 18.89
N ALA A 382 18.87 -10.38 19.25
CA ALA A 382 18.54 -8.97 19.09
C ALA A 382 19.77 -8.13 18.78
N ASP A 383 19.56 -7.01 18.11
CA ASP A 383 20.60 -6.03 17.82
C ASP A 383 20.03 -4.61 17.83
N ALA A 384 20.93 -3.63 17.97
CA ALA A 384 20.63 -2.23 17.75
C ALA A 384 21.67 -1.60 16.83
N SER A 385 21.22 -0.69 15.96
CA SER A 385 22.05 -0.01 14.98
C SER A 385 21.86 1.51 15.04
N ALA A 386 22.96 2.23 14.82
CA ALA A 386 22.93 3.68 14.68
C ALA A 386 22.68 4.09 13.22
N ALA A 387 22.28 5.35 13.03
CA ALA A 387 22.04 5.89 11.70
C ALA A 387 23.29 5.79 10.81
N GLY A 388 23.15 5.15 9.64
CA GLY A 388 24.21 5.06 8.62
C GLY A 388 25.34 4.07 8.93
N LEU A 389 25.23 3.25 9.98
CA LEU A 389 26.17 2.16 10.23
C LEU A 389 25.61 0.82 9.70
N GLU A 390 26.45 0.05 9.02
CA GLU A 390 26.10 -1.28 8.51
C GLU A 390 26.12 -2.35 9.60
N GLU A 391 27.07 -2.25 10.53
CA GLU A 391 27.23 -3.20 11.63
C GLU A 391 26.45 -2.74 12.88
N PRO A 392 25.80 -3.67 13.59
CA PRO A 392 25.09 -3.35 14.82
C PRO A 392 26.07 -2.85 15.90
N VAL A 393 25.63 -1.84 16.64
CA VAL A 393 26.41 -1.23 17.73
C VAL A 393 26.26 -1.98 19.05
N ALA A 394 25.21 -2.80 19.18
CA ALA A 394 24.98 -3.72 20.28
C ALA A 394 24.26 -4.97 19.78
N GLN A 395 24.56 -6.13 20.39
CA GLN A 395 23.98 -7.41 19.99
C GLN A 395 23.80 -8.36 21.18
N ILE A 396 22.73 -9.14 21.13
CA ILE A 396 22.43 -10.26 22.01
C ILE A 396 22.38 -11.52 21.14
N SER A 397 23.29 -12.47 21.41
CA SER A 397 23.35 -13.74 20.69
C SER A 397 22.09 -14.57 20.88
N ALA A 398 21.78 -15.39 19.87
CA ALA A 398 20.61 -16.24 19.86
C ALA A 398 20.53 -17.15 21.09
N LYS A 399 19.39 -17.13 21.79
CA LYS A 399 19.07 -18.08 22.87
C LYS A 399 17.71 -18.70 22.66
N ALA A 400 17.58 -19.94 23.11
CA ALA A 400 16.34 -20.67 23.02
C ALA A 400 15.33 -20.17 24.08
N VAL A 401 14.08 -19.98 23.66
CA VAL A 401 12.97 -19.44 24.44
C VAL A 401 11.78 -20.37 24.28
N ALA A 402 11.25 -20.89 25.37
CA ALA A 402 10.02 -21.68 25.35
C ALA A 402 8.80 -20.77 25.18
N LEU A 403 7.89 -21.11 24.27
CA LEU A 403 6.68 -20.33 23.97
C LEU A 403 5.47 -20.75 24.84
N GLY A 404 5.74 -21.14 26.08
CA GLY A 404 4.74 -21.70 27.00
C GLY A 404 3.51 -20.82 27.16
N GLY A 405 2.33 -21.36 26.85
CA GLY A 405 1.04 -20.68 27.04
C GLY A 405 0.65 -19.70 25.93
N THR A 406 1.38 -19.66 24.80
CA THR A 406 0.96 -18.95 23.58
C THR A 406 -0.03 -19.80 22.77
N ARG A 407 -1.03 -19.15 22.17
CA ARG A 407 -1.96 -19.73 21.19
C ARG A 407 -2.03 -18.81 19.99
N ASN A 408 -2.07 -19.40 18.79
CA ASN A 408 -2.31 -18.65 17.57
C ASN A 408 -3.80 -18.24 17.52
N PRO A 409 -4.11 -16.95 17.33
CA PRO A 409 -5.49 -16.51 17.13
C PRO A 409 -5.99 -16.80 15.71
N GLU A 410 -5.11 -17.00 14.73
CA GLU A 410 -5.50 -17.37 13.38
C GLU A 410 -5.72 -18.89 13.27
N VAL A 411 -6.86 -19.30 12.72
CA VAL A 411 -7.30 -20.69 12.60
C VAL A 411 -7.99 -20.90 11.26
N ASP A 412 -8.14 -22.16 10.86
CA ASP A 412 -9.04 -22.56 9.77
C ASP A 412 -10.43 -22.79 10.36
N LEU A 413 -11.32 -21.82 10.17
CA LEU A 413 -12.68 -21.79 10.72
C LEU A 413 -13.56 -22.90 10.14
N SER A 414 -13.27 -23.35 8.91
CA SER A 414 -14.04 -24.40 8.24
C SER A 414 -13.83 -25.77 8.91
N SER A 415 -12.62 -26.01 9.45
CA SER A 415 -12.21 -27.30 10.02
C SER A 415 -12.24 -27.36 11.55
N LEU A 416 -12.56 -26.25 12.22
CA LEU A 416 -12.64 -26.17 13.68
C LEU A 416 -13.66 -27.14 14.27
N LYS A 417 -13.28 -27.70 15.42
CA LYS A 417 -14.14 -28.51 16.29
C LYS A 417 -14.36 -27.80 17.62
N PRO A 418 -15.48 -28.08 18.33
CA PRO A 418 -15.78 -27.43 19.60
C PRO A 418 -14.64 -27.52 20.64
N GLN A 419 -13.85 -28.60 20.63
CA GLN A 419 -12.73 -28.84 21.54
C GLN A 419 -11.44 -28.06 21.23
N ASP A 420 -11.30 -27.48 20.03
CA ASP A 420 -10.08 -26.76 19.64
C ASP A 420 -9.96 -25.42 20.40
N GLY A 421 -11.11 -24.86 20.80
CA GLY A 421 -11.22 -23.69 21.66
C GLY A 421 -11.17 -23.98 23.18
N ALA A 422 -11.33 -22.98 24.04
CA ALA A 422 -11.76 -21.61 23.72
C ALA A 422 -10.60 -20.69 23.27
N PHE A 423 -10.95 -19.68 22.49
CA PHE A 423 -10.05 -18.67 21.93
C PHE A 423 -10.40 -17.28 22.48
N LYS A 424 -9.40 -16.55 23.03
CA LYS A 424 -9.62 -15.17 23.48
C LYS A 424 -9.82 -14.19 22.32
N VAL A 425 -9.16 -14.49 21.21
CA VAL A 425 -9.28 -13.84 19.91
C VAL A 425 -9.20 -14.98 18.91
N VAL A 426 -10.06 -14.95 17.90
CA VAL A 426 -10.11 -15.98 16.85
C VAL A 426 -10.45 -15.33 15.54
N TYR A 427 -9.68 -15.60 14.51
CA TYR A 427 -9.94 -15.11 13.16
C TYR A 427 -9.35 -16.04 12.11
N GLU A 428 -9.70 -15.78 10.87
CA GLU A 428 -9.08 -16.32 9.67
C GLU A 428 -8.97 -15.20 8.64
N ALA A 429 -7.80 -15.07 8.02
CA ALA A 429 -7.64 -14.26 6.84
C ALA A 429 -7.86 -15.13 5.61
N PHE A 430 -8.86 -14.78 4.80
CA PHE A 430 -9.00 -15.32 3.46
C PHE A 430 -8.33 -14.37 2.47
N HIS A 431 -7.39 -14.88 1.69
CA HIS A 431 -6.52 -14.07 0.84
C HIS A 431 -6.02 -14.84 -0.39
N TYR A 432 -5.64 -14.09 -1.42
CA TYR A 432 -4.92 -14.58 -2.60
C TYR A 432 -3.42 -14.75 -2.30
N TYR A 433 -2.59 -15.01 -3.31
CA TYR A 433 -1.14 -15.17 -3.12
C TYR A 433 -0.49 -13.91 -2.53
N ALA A 434 0.60 -14.07 -1.76
CA ALA A 434 1.31 -12.94 -1.19
C ALA A 434 1.80 -11.97 -2.29
N LEU A 435 1.88 -10.67 -1.97
CA LEU A 435 2.48 -9.70 -2.88
C LEU A 435 3.97 -10.01 -3.06
N PRO A 436 4.46 -10.19 -4.30
CA PRO A 436 5.88 -10.32 -4.55
C PRO A 436 6.62 -9.02 -4.22
N SER A 437 7.86 -9.14 -3.73
CA SER A 437 8.75 -7.99 -3.60
C SER A 437 9.07 -7.39 -4.98
N PRO A 438 8.92 -6.06 -5.18
CA PRO A 438 9.26 -5.43 -6.46
C PRO A 438 10.74 -5.60 -6.84
N ARG A 439 11.62 -5.63 -5.83
CA ARG A 439 13.06 -5.88 -6.01
C ARG A 439 13.32 -7.30 -6.48
N ASP A 440 12.58 -8.27 -5.94
CA ASP A 440 12.74 -9.67 -6.28
C ASP A 440 12.29 -9.94 -7.71
N MET A 441 11.14 -9.36 -8.11
CA MET A 441 10.66 -9.42 -9.49
C MET A 441 11.70 -8.82 -10.46
N SER A 442 12.19 -7.61 -10.19
CA SER A 442 13.18 -6.97 -11.07
C SER A 442 14.50 -7.72 -11.11
N CYS A 443 15.00 -8.20 -9.96
CA CYS A 443 16.24 -8.97 -9.89
C CYS A 443 16.12 -10.26 -10.69
N THR A 444 14.97 -10.94 -10.61
CA THR A 444 14.68 -12.15 -11.37
C THR A 444 14.76 -11.89 -12.88
N VAL A 445 14.20 -10.79 -13.38
CA VAL A 445 14.30 -10.40 -14.80
C VAL A 445 15.72 -9.98 -15.18
N VAL A 446 16.32 -9.04 -14.44
CA VAL A 446 17.63 -8.43 -14.77
C VAL A 446 18.75 -9.46 -14.71
N LYS A 447 18.73 -10.38 -13.74
CA LYS A 447 19.73 -11.47 -13.67
C LYS A 447 19.57 -12.49 -14.78
N GLY A 448 18.33 -12.78 -15.21
CA GLY A 448 18.10 -13.80 -16.23
C GLY A 448 18.21 -13.31 -17.68
N LEU A 449 17.87 -12.05 -17.97
CA LEU A 449 17.90 -11.48 -19.33
C LEU A 449 18.93 -10.35 -19.53
N GLY A 450 19.52 -9.87 -18.43
CA GLY A 450 20.44 -8.73 -18.41
C GLY A 450 19.73 -7.39 -18.16
N ASP A 451 20.52 -6.37 -17.85
CA ASP A 451 20.05 -5.00 -17.60
C ASP A 451 19.75 -4.26 -18.93
N LYS A 452 18.69 -4.70 -19.61
CA LYS A 452 18.29 -4.24 -20.95
C LYS A 452 16.99 -3.45 -20.96
N PHE A 453 16.33 -3.31 -19.81
CA PHE A 453 15.02 -2.71 -19.68
C PHE A 453 15.11 -1.43 -18.89
N ASP A 454 14.49 -0.37 -19.39
CA ASP A 454 14.31 0.88 -18.67
C ASP A 454 13.12 0.75 -17.69
N PHE A 455 12.08 0.01 -18.13
CA PHE A 455 10.86 -0.21 -17.36
C PHE A 455 10.44 -1.68 -17.36
N LEU A 456 9.75 -2.13 -16.30
CA LEU A 456 9.16 -3.47 -16.21
C LEU A 456 7.69 -3.37 -15.81
N ALA A 457 6.81 -3.94 -16.63
CA ALA A 457 5.39 -4.10 -16.32
C ALA A 457 5.07 -5.59 -16.16
N TYR A 458 4.44 -5.95 -15.05
CA TYR A 458 4.13 -7.33 -14.68
C TYR A 458 2.64 -7.64 -14.80
N TYR A 459 2.33 -8.82 -15.31
CA TYR A 459 0.98 -9.35 -15.49
C TYR A 459 0.93 -10.81 -15.06
N SER A 460 -0.21 -11.30 -14.58
CA SER A 460 -0.35 -12.68 -14.09
C SER A 460 -1.71 -13.27 -14.42
N ASP A 461 -1.82 -14.60 -14.41
CA ASP A 461 -3.11 -15.31 -14.46
C ASP A 461 -3.62 -15.73 -13.08
N PHE A 462 -2.93 -15.31 -12.03
CA PHE A 462 -3.37 -15.41 -10.63
C PHE A 462 -3.50 -14.02 -10.01
N ARG A 463 -4.27 -13.91 -8.93
CA ARG A 463 -4.38 -12.69 -8.12
C ARG A 463 -3.36 -12.70 -6.99
N VAL A 464 -3.00 -11.51 -6.52
CA VAL A 464 -2.25 -11.29 -5.29
C VAL A 464 -3.15 -10.66 -4.23
N ASP A 465 -2.75 -10.74 -2.97
CA ASP A 465 -3.46 -10.26 -1.78
C ASP A 465 -3.50 -8.72 -1.70
N ASN A 466 -4.11 -8.10 -2.71
CA ASN A 466 -4.34 -6.67 -2.80
C ASN A 466 -5.79 -6.41 -3.23
N GLN A 467 -6.38 -5.39 -2.62
CA GLN A 467 -7.78 -4.98 -2.78
C GLN A 467 -7.98 -4.11 -4.03
N GLU A 468 -6.89 -3.71 -4.69
CA GLU A 468 -6.90 -2.98 -5.96
C GLU A 468 -6.25 -3.80 -7.07
N ALA A 469 -6.87 -3.76 -8.25
CA ALA A 469 -6.39 -4.47 -9.42
C ALA A 469 -5.23 -3.76 -10.12
N GLY A 470 -5.18 -2.42 -10.03
CA GLY A 470 -4.04 -1.66 -10.52
C GLY A 470 -2.86 -1.73 -9.56
N THR A 471 -1.79 -1.04 -9.92
CA THR A 471 -0.48 -1.27 -9.32
C THR A 471 0.32 0.03 -9.29
N PRO A 472 0.71 0.54 -8.11
CA PRO A 472 1.67 1.62 -8.10
C PRO A 472 3.01 1.12 -8.63
N SER A 473 3.97 2.01 -8.68
CA SER A 473 5.28 1.71 -9.26
C SER A 473 6.42 2.24 -8.40
N ASN A 474 7.56 1.58 -8.53
CA ASN A 474 8.76 1.87 -7.76
C ASN A 474 10.00 1.49 -8.57
N GLY A 475 11.15 2.03 -8.19
CA GLY A 475 12.42 1.63 -8.78
C GLY A 475 13.58 2.49 -8.31
N PRO A 476 14.78 2.16 -8.79
CA PRO A 476 16.01 2.81 -8.34
C PRO A 476 16.26 4.16 -9.02
N LEU A 477 15.37 4.61 -9.91
CA LEU A 477 15.52 5.83 -10.72
C LEU A 477 16.85 5.84 -11.50
N GLY A 478 17.29 4.67 -11.99
CA GLY A 478 18.44 4.50 -12.88
C GLY A 478 18.29 5.30 -14.18
N ALA A 479 19.36 5.41 -14.95
CA ALA A 479 19.36 6.05 -16.26
C ALA A 479 20.55 5.64 -17.13
N VAL A 480 20.34 5.63 -18.43
CA VAL A 480 21.41 5.46 -19.42
C VAL A 480 22.25 6.74 -19.48
N GLY A 481 23.58 6.62 -19.32
CA GLY A 481 24.50 7.77 -19.45
C GLY A 481 24.67 8.62 -18.18
N GLY A 482 24.15 8.16 -17.04
CA GLY A 482 24.31 8.80 -15.74
C GLY A 482 22.99 9.31 -15.15
N ALA A 483 23.03 9.72 -13.88
CA ALA A 483 21.85 10.12 -13.13
C ALA A 483 21.12 11.32 -13.75
N VAL A 484 19.78 11.27 -13.70
CA VAL A 484 18.91 12.39 -14.09
C VAL A 484 18.72 13.35 -12.91
N THR A 485 18.97 14.64 -13.12
CA THR A 485 18.79 15.70 -12.11
C THR A 485 17.75 16.74 -12.55
N GLY A 486 17.32 17.62 -11.63
CA GLY A 486 16.32 18.66 -11.93
C GLY A 486 14.88 18.14 -11.96
N ILE A 487 14.61 17.04 -11.28
CA ILE A 487 13.30 16.35 -11.25
C ILE A 487 12.76 16.12 -9.82
N GLY A 488 13.31 16.80 -8.81
CA GLY A 488 12.87 16.63 -7.41
C GLY A 488 13.22 15.28 -6.76
N ALA A 489 13.94 14.41 -7.48
CA ALA A 489 14.33 13.08 -7.02
C ALA A 489 15.79 12.76 -7.37
N LYS A 490 16.39 11.80 -6.64
CA LYS A 490 17.76 11.31 -6.86
C LYS A 490 17.75 9.80 -7.11
N GLN A 491 18.65 9.35 -7.96
CA GLN A 491 18.94 7.93 -8.16
C GLN A 491 19.39 7.28 -6.84
N HIS A 492 18.87 6.08 -6.55
CA HIS A 492 19.12 5.35 -5.31
C HIS A 492 18.90 3.84 -5.54
N GLY A 493 19.33 2.96 -4.65
CA GLY A 493 18.90 1.56 -4.68
C GLY A 493 19.29 0.70 -5.88
N LEU A 494 20.20 1.12 -6.78
CA LEU A 494 20.56 0.35 -7.98
C LEU A 494 20.87 -1.13 -7.66
N GLU A 495 21.76 -1.36 -6.69
CA GLU A 495 22.18 -2.71 -6.27
C GLU A 495 21.01 -3.54 -5.73
N SER A 496 20.08 -2.88 -5.04
CA SER A 496 18.90 -3.53 -4.48
C SER A 496 17.95 -4.10 -5.53
N TYR A 497 17.97 -3.54 -6.74
CA TYR A 497 17.22 -4.00 -7.92
C TYR A 497 18.09 -4.81 -8.90
N CYS A 498 19.29 -5.21 -8.48
CA CYS A 498 20.26 -5.96 -9.29
C CYS A 498 20.67 -5.31 -10.61
N THR A 499 20.49 -3.99 -10.73
CA THR A 499 20.78 -3.24 -11.95
C THR A 499 22.08 -2.45 -11.81
N PRO A 500 22.97 -2.44 -12.82
CA PRO A 500 24.07 -1.48 -12.91
C PRO A 500 23.61 -0.06 -13.27
N GLY A 501 22.34 0.14 -13.65
CA GLY A 501 21.75 1.48 -13.75
C GLY A 501 20.77 1.71 -14.88
N ARG A 502 20.51 0.75 -15.79
CA ARG A 502 19.53 0.98 -16.87
C ARG A 502 18.11 0.89 -16.36
N PHE A 503 17.79 -0.09 -15.51
CA PHE A 503 16.45 -0.22 -14.94
C PHE A 503 16.12 1.00 -14.07
N GLN A 504 14.98 1.62 -14.38
CA GLN A 504 14.61 2.90 -13.78
C GLN A 504 13.42 2.75 -12.84
N TRP A 505 12.40 1.99 -13.27
CA TRP A 505 11.10 1.91 -12.60
C TRP A 505 10.29 0.70 -13.05
N GLY A 506 9.39 0.17 -12.23
CA GLY A 506 8.48 -0.91 -12.62
C GLY A 506 7.27 -1.06 -11.71
N PHE A 507 6.30 -1.85 -12.14
CA PHE A 507 5.12 -2.17 -11.34
C PHE A 507 5.51 -2.87 -10.04
N VAL A 508 4.85 -2.53 -8.92
CA VAL A 508 5.15 -3.17 -7.63
C VAL A 508 4.52 -4.54 -7.46
N GLN A 509 3.48 -4.83 -8.24
CA GLN A 509 2.77 -6.11 -8.28
C GLN A 509 2.32 -6.43 -9.71
N PRO A 510 2.13 -7.72 -10.04
CA PRO A 510 1.53 -8.11 -11.31
C PRO A 510 0.05 -7.74 -11.37
N VAL A 511 -0.39 -7.25 -12.53
CA VAL A 511 -1.81 -6.99 -12.81
C VAL A 511 -2.46 -8.30 -13.29
N TYR A 512 -3.52 -8.72 -12.60
CA TYR A 512 -4.25 -9.94 -12.95
C TYR A 512 -4.95 -9.84 -14.30
N ALA A 513 -4.80 -10.87 -15.13
CA ALA A 513 -5.40 -11.00 -16.45
C ALA A 513 -6.91 -10.72 -16.45
N GLY A 514 -7.65 -11.18 -15.43
CA GLY A 514 -9.10 -10.98 -15.34
C GLY A 514 -9.54 -9.56 -14.95
N SER A 515 -8.62 -8.69 -14.52
CA SER A 515 -8.96 -7.31 -14.12
C SER A 515 -9.49 -6.46 -15.28
N ASN A 516 -10.24 -5.40 -14.96
CA ASN A 516 -10.73 -4.46 -15.97
C ASN A 516 -9.59 -3.83 -16.77
N GLN A 517 -8.44 -3.60 -16.11
CA GLN A 517 -7.27 -2.98 -16.70
C GLN A 517 -6.65 -3.79 -17.83
N MET A 518 -6.67 -5.12 -17.74
CA MET A 518 -6.10 -6.00 -18.76
C MET A 518 -7.04 -6.29 -19.92
N GLN A 519 -8.32 -5.96 -19.80
CA GLN A 519 -9.28 -6.23 -20.85
C GLN A 519 -9.10 -5.25 -22.02
N GLU A 520 -9.23 -5.77 -23.25
CA GLU A 520 -9.10 -4.96 -24.46
C GLU A 520 -10.11 -3.81 -24.46
N ARG A 521 -11.37 -4.08 -24.08
CA ARG A 521 -12.47 -3.13 -24.04
C ARG A 521 -13.42 -3.51 -22.91
N SER A 522 -14.22 -2.55 -22.44
CA SER A 522 -15.36 -2.87 -21.57
C SER A 522 -16.35 -3.79 -22.30
N PRO A 523 -17.01 -4.73 -21.61
CA PRO A 523 -18.15 -5.47 -22.13
C PRO A 523 -19.23 -4.54 -22.67
N ALA A 524 -19.99 -5.02 -23.66
CA ALA A 524 -21.04 -4.21 -24.30
C ALA A 524 -22.20 -3.86 -23.34
N ASP A 525 -22.42 -4.69 -22.32
CA ASP A 525 -23.41 -4.55 -21.27
C ASP A 525 -22.83 -3.97 -19.96
N ALA A 526 -21.58 -3.52 -19.97
CA ALA A 526 -20.98 -2.84 -18.82
C ALA A 526 -21.81 -1.59 -18.45
N PRO A 527 -22.16 -1.40 -17.16
CA PRO A 527 -22.86 -0.21 -16.72
C PRO A 527 -22.09 1.06 -17.11
N VAL A 528 -22.83 2.07 -17.57
CA VAL A 528 -22.26 3.40 -17.78
C VAL A 528 -21.97 4.01 -16.42
N GLY A 529 -20.68 4.22 -16.15
CA GLY A 529 -20.20 4.81 -14.92
C GLY A 529 -20.20 6.34 -14.95
N THR A 530 -19.36 6.95 -14.12
CA THR A 530 -19.17 8.41 -14.14
C THR A 530 -18.05 8.80 -15.11
N ASP A 531 -17.79 10.10 -15.21
CA ASP A 531 -16.61 10.70 -15.86
C ASP A 531 -15.25 10.17 -15.37
N HIS A 532 -15.21 9.31 -14.36
CA HIS A 532 -14.02 8.59 -13.89
C HIS A 532 -13.92 7.14 -14.40
N ASP A 533 -14.92 6.68 -15.18
CA ASP A 533 -14.98 5.34 -15.72
C ASP A 533 -14.93 5.39 -17.25
N ILE A 534 -14.21 4.47 -17.88
CA ILE A 534 -14.01 4.50 -19.34
C ILE A 534 -15.32 4.35 -20.11
N THR A 535 -16.33 3.70 -19.51
CA THR A 535 -17.66 3.50 -20.12
C THR A 535 -18.39 4.82 -20.36
N PHE A 536 -18.15 5.86 -19.56
CA PHE A 536 -18.71 7.20 -19.80
C PHE A 536 -18.22 7.80 -21.13
N TYR A 537 -16.98 7.50 -21.51
CA TYR A 537 -16.35 8.00 -22.73
C TYR A 537 -16.59 7.11 -23.96
N GLN A 538 -17.36 6.02 -23.84
CA GLN A 538 -17.50 5.03 -24.91
C GLN A 538 -17.95 5.64 -26.24
N LYS A 539 -18.95 6.53 -26.22
CA LYS A 539 -19.44 7.21 -27.43
C LYS A 539 -18.39 8.14 -28.02
N GLN A 540 -17.79 9.01 -27.20
CA GLN A 540 -16.77 9.97 -27.65
C GLN A 540 -15.56 9.25 -28.26
N LEU A 541 -15.09 8.18 -27.62
CA LEU A 541 -13.93 7.41 -28.06
C LEU A 541 -14.23 6.56 -29.31
N ALA A 542 -15.48 6.09 -29.46
CA ALA A 542 -15.93 5.41 -30.67
C ALA A 542 -15.95 6.35 -31.88
N GLU A 543 -16.42 7.59 -31.73
CA GLU A 543 -16.53 8.57 -32.81
C GLU A 543 -15.17 8.96 -33.43
N ILE A 544 -14.08 8.88 -32.65
CA ILE A 544 -12.72 9.18 -33.11
C ILE A 544 -11.94 7.95 -33.61
N SER A 545 -12.55 6.77 -33.54
CA SER A 545 -11.93 5.50 -33.93
C SER A 545 -12.34 5.08 -35.33
N ALA A 546 -11.45 4.41 -36.07
CA ALA A 546 -11.74 3.93 -37.42
C ALA A 546 -12.78 2.79 -37.45
N ASP A 547 -12.87 1.99 -36.39
CA ASP A 547 -13.80 0.85 -36.29
C ASP A 547 -15.11 1.18 -35.55
N GLY A 548 -15.32 2.45 -35.18
CA GLY A 548 -16.50 2.92 -34.44
C GLY A 548 -16.59 2.33 -33.03
N LYS A 549 -15.47 1.93 -32.43
CA LYS A 549 -15.39 1.34 -31.09
C LYS A 549 -14.34 2.06 -30.25
N MET A 550 -14.50 2.00 -28.92
CA MET A 550 -13.48 2.47 -28.00
C MET A 550 -12.11 1.88 -28.38
N PRO A 551 -11.02 2.65 -28.41
CA PRO A 551 -9.71 2.10 -28.67
C PRO A 551 -9.34 1.01 -27.66
N PRO A 552 -8.56 0.00 -28.07
CA PRO A 552 -8.23 -1.10 -27.18
C PRO A 552 -7.27 -0.68 -26.06
N TYR A 553 -7.39 -1.34 -24.90
CA TYR A 553 -6.49 -1.26 -23.75
C TYR A 553 -6.33 0.14 -23.13
N MET A 554 -7.35 1.00 -23.19
CA MET A 554 -7.29 2.37 -22.63
C MET A 554 -6.93 2.41 -21.15
N TYR A 555 -7.44 1.48 -20.33
CA TYR A 555 -7.06 1.37 -18.92
C TYR A 555 -5.61 0.94 -18.74
N ALA A 556 -5.11 -0.03 -19.50
CA ALA A 556 -3.70 -0.39 -19.43
C ALA A 556 -2.77 0.78 -19.80
N MET A 557 -3.14 1.56 -20.84
CA MET A 557 -2.36 2.73 -21.25
C MET A 557 -2.33 3.81 -20.16
N SER A 558 -3.47 4.07 -19.53
CA SER A 558 -3.56 4.99 -18.40
C SER A 558 -2.61 4.59 -17.27
N GLN A 559 -2.68 3.32 -16.83
CA GLN A 559 -1.85 2.83 -15.73
C GLN A 559 -0.36 2.87 -16.08
N ILE A 560 0.07 2.24 -17.19
CA ILE A 560 1.50 2.17 -17.53
C ILE A 560 2.10 3.58 -17.69
N ALA A 561 1.37 4.48 -18.34
CA ALA A 561 1.84 5.85 -18.57
C ALA A 561 1.92 6.67 -17.28
N HIS A 562 0.90 6.57 -16.42
CA HIS A 562 0.87 7.22 -15.11
C HIS A 562 2.03 6.75 -14.25
N GLU A 563 2.16 5.43 -14.10
CA GLU A 563 3.19 4.81 -13.27
C GLU A 563 4.60 5.09 -13.78
N MET A 564 4.81 5.03 -15.09
CA MET A 564 6.10 5.40 -15.69
C MET A 564 6.40 6.89 -15.48
N GLY A 565 5.39 7.77 -15.53
CA GLY A 565 5.58 9.21 -15.37
C GLY A 565 6.17 9.60 -14.00
N HIS A 566 5.91 8.83 -12.94
CA HIS A 566 6.55 9.01 -11.62
C HIS A 566 8.08 8.95 -11.67
N ARG A 567 8.68 8.35 -12.71
CA ARG A 567 10.13 8.39 -12.95
C ARG A 567 10.68 9.81 -13.00
N TRP A 568 9.90 10.78 -13.47
CA TRP A 568 10.35 12.17 -13.71
C TRP A 568 9.52 13.23 -13.01
N ALA A 569 8.23 12.98 -12.80
CA ALA A 569 7.25 14.01 -12.49
C ALA A 569 6.73 13.94 -11.05
N ALA A 570 5.98 14.99 -10.68
CA ALA A 570 5.13 15.07 -9.49
C ALA A 570 5.82 15.10 -8.11
N PHE A 571 7.14 15.27 -8.09
CA PHE A 571 7.94 15.57 -6.88
C PHE A 571 8.65 16.93 -6.90
N VAL A 572 8.37 17.77 -7.90
CA VAL A 572 9.05 19.05 -8.11
C VAL A 572 8.30 20.23 -7.49
N SER A 573 9.06 21.27 -7.19
CA SER A 573 8.57 22.57 -6.73
C SER A 573 8.90 23.68 -7.71
N ALA A 574 8.28 24.84 -7.51
CA ALA A 574 8.66 26.10 -8.15
C ALA A 574 9.03 27.15 -7.10
N LYS A 575 9.98 28.03 -7.40
CA LYS A 575 10.40 29.12 -6.53
C LYS A 575 9.91 30.46 -7.09
N VAL A 576 8.98 31.10 -6.38
CA VAL A 576 8.41 32.41 -6.71
C VAL A 576 8.87 33.42 -5.66
N GLY A 577 9.87 34.24 -6.01
CA GLY A 577 10.57 35.09 -5.03
C GLY A 577 11.26 34.22 -3.96
N GLU A 578 10.93 34.47 -2.69
CA GLU A 578 11.45 33.67 -1.55
C GLU A 578 10.56 32.46 -1.21
N VAL A 579 9.45 32.25 -1.90
CA VAL A 579 8.49 31.19 -1.59
C VAL A 579 8.70 29.98 -2.49
N THR A 580 8.90 28.80 -1.90
CA THR A 580 8.87 27.52 -2.60
C THR A 580 7.45 26.95 -2.58
N ILE A 581 6.91 26.65 -3.75
CA ILE A 581 5.56 26.10 -3.95
C ILE A 581 5.70 24.67 -4.49
N PRO A 582 5.30 23.64 -3.73
CA PRO A 582 5.19 22.28 -4.25
C PRO A 582 4.16 22.22 -5.37
N LEU A 583 4.52 21.62 -6.51
CA LEU A 583 3.60 21.45 -7.63
C LEU A 583 2.82 20.12 -7.55
N GLY A 584 3.19 19.25 -6.61
CA GLY A 584 2.57 17.95 -6.35
C GLY A 584 3.42 17.17 -5.34
N PRO A 585 2.84 16.37 -4.42
CA PRO A 585 3.65 15.52 -3.53
C PRO A 585 3.92 14.12 -4.11
N VAL A 586 3.01 13.62 -4.95
CA VAL A 586 3.09 12.33 -5.68
C VAL A 586 2.39 12.41 -7.04
N HIS A 587 1.36 13.26 -7.18
CA HIS A 587 0.71 13.66 -8.44
C HIS A 587 0.74 15.18 -8.55
N TRP A 588 0.59 15.72 -9.76
CA TRP A 588 0.38 17.16 -9.93
C TRP A 588 -0.82 17.62 -9.12
N ALA A 589 -0.66 18.73 -8.40
CA ALA A 589 -1.73 19.32 -7.62
C ALA A 589 -2.88 19.67 -8.55
N ARG A 590 -4.12 19.31 -8.19
CA ARG A 590 -5.34 19.54 -8.99
C ARG A 590 -5.43 20.94 -9.62
N GLY A 591 -5.02 21.98 -8.89
CA GLY A 591 -5.05 23.37 -9.38
C GLY A 591 -3.91 23.76 -10.33
N LEU A 592 -2.94 22.88 -10.59
CA LEU A 592 -1.84 23.13 -11.52
C LEU A 592 -2.37 23.09 -12.96
N GLN A 593 -2.04 24.11 -13.73
CA GLN A 593 -2.26 24.11 -15.17
C GLN A 593 -1.30 23.12 -15.84
N ALA A 594 -1.80 21.92 -16.14
CA ALA A 594 -1.03 20.79 -16.64
C ALA A 594 -1.53 20.32 -18.02
N ARG A 595 -1.75 21.27 -18.95
CA ARG A 595 -2.22 20.97 -20.31
C ARG A 595 -1.22 20.10 -21.05
N VAL A 596 -1.73 19.03 -21.66
CA VAL A 596 -0.98 18.10 -22.50
C VAL A 596 -0.46 18.77 -23.77
N ALA A 597 0.80 18.51 -24.12
CA ALA A 597 1.43 19.06 -25.32
C ALA A 597 1.04 18.28 -26.59
N PHE A 598 0.94 16.96 -26.47
CA PHE A 598 0.56 16.04 -27.54
C PHE A 598 -0.61 15.17 -27.06
N PRO A 599 -1.86 15.62 -27.25
CA PRO A 599 -3.03 14.91 -26.75
C PRO A 599 -3.17 13.53 -27.39
N TYR A 600 -3.59 12.53 -26.60
CA TYR A 600 -3.70 11.15 -27.07
C TYR A 600 -4.99 10.92 -27.86
N ARG A 601 -6.14 11.33 -27.32
CA ARG A 601 -7.48 11.05 -27.88
C ARG A 601 -8.38 12.27 -27.92
N ARG A 602 -8.31 13.13 -26.91
CA ARG A 602 -9.22 14.28 -26.75
C ARG A 602 -8.50 15.57 -27.11
N PRO A 603 -9.19 16.58 -27.67
CA PRO A 603 -8.56 17.83 -28.09
C PRO A 603 -8.03 18.68 -26.92
N THR A 604 -8.56 18.45 -25.72
CA THR A 604 -8.08 19.04 -24.48
C THR A 604 -7.92 17.92 -23.46
N GLU A 605 -6.71 17.80 -22.92
CA GLU A 605 -6.33 16.80 -21.94
C GLU A 605 -5.46 17.46 -20.86
N ALA A 606 -5.71 17.12 -19.61
CA ALA A 606 -4.80 17.29 -18.50
C ALA A 606 -3.79 16.15 -18.49
N SER A 607 -2.63 16.39 -17.87
CA SER A 607 -1.55 15.42 -17.80
C SER A 607 -2.01 14.11 -17.18
N ILE A 608 -1.51 13.01 -17.71
CA ILE A 608 -1.62 11.69 -17.07
C ILE A 608 -0.98 11.65 -15.66
N MET A 609 -0.20 12.66 -15.26
CA MET A 609 0.34 12.82 -13.91
C MET A 609 -0.54 13.68 -12.98
N GLY A 610 -1.68 14.18 -13.48
CA GLY A 610 -2.71 14.91 -12.74
C GLY A 610 -2.74 16.39 -13.10
N GLY A 611 -3.21 17.22 -12.17
CA GLY A 611 -3.42 18.64 -12.40
C GLY A 611 -4.74 18.91 -13.13
N GLY A 612 -4.80 19.94 -13.94
CA GLY A 612 -6.00 20.18 -14.75
C GLY A 612 -5.74 21.09 -15.93
N VAL A 613 -6.77 21.22 -16.77
CA VAL A 613 -6.83 22.27 -17.78
C VAL A 613 -7.81 23.33 -17.32
N TRP A 614 -7.28 24.48 -16.95
CA TRP A 614 -8.01 25.58 -16.36
C TRP A 614 -8.15 26.74 -17.36
N GLN A 615 -9.36 27.27 -17.46
CA GLN A 615 -9.68 28.49 -18.16
C GLN A 615 -9.93 29.61 -17.14
N ASP A 616 -9.27 30.75 -17.31
CA ASP A 616 -9.55 31.98 -16.56
C ASP A 616 -10.79 32.66 -17.13
N ASN A 617 -11.79 32.94 -16.28
CA ASN A 617 -13.01 33.63 -16.66
C ASN A 617 -12.88 35.16 -16.57
N PHE A 618 -11.72 35.66 -16.13
CA PHE A 618 -11.38 37.08 -15.96
C PHE A 618 -12.24 37.84 -14.93
N ASP A 619 -12.90 37.11 -14.04
CA ASP A 619 -13.75 37.64 -12.96
C ASP A 619 -13.35 37.10 -11.56
N GLY A 620 -12.17 36.46 -11.48
CA GLY A 620 -11.70 35.78 -10.27
C GLY A 620 -12.19 34.34 -10.12
N THR A 621 -12.89 33.81 -11.14
CA THR A 621 -13.27 32.39 -11.22
C THR A 621 -12.54 31.67 -12.36
N TYR A 622 -12.46 30.34 -12.25
CA TYR A 622 -11.76 29.46 -13.18
C TYR A 622 -12.61 28.25 -13.52
N THR A 623 -12.72 27.93 -14.80
CA THR A 623 -13.44 26.77 -15.31
C THR A 623 -12.47 25.60 -15.52
N GLN A 624 -12.75 24.43 -14.94
CA GLN A 624 -11.96 23.21 -15.14
C GLN A 624 -12.46 22.48 -16.40
N LEU A 625 -11.69 22.55 -17.48
CA LEU A 625 -12.02 21.92 -18.77
C LEU A 625 -11.63 20.43 -18.84
N ASP A 626 -10.66 20.02 -18.03
CA ASP A 626 -10.27 18.62 -17.83
C ASP A 626 -9.60 18.48 -16.44
N ASP A 627 -9.74 17.32 -15.81
CA ASP A 627 -9.38 17.11 -14.40
C ASP A 627 -8.14 16.24 -14.18
N ASP A 628 -7.86 15.91 -12.91
CA ASP A 628 -6.70 15.13 -12.51
C ASP A 628 -6.92 13.61 -12.59
N TYR A 629 -8.05 13.15 -13.14
CA TYR A 629 -8.36 11.74 -13.23
C TYR A 629 -7.75 11.12 -14.49
N TYR A 630 -7.12 9.96 -14.35
CA TYR A 630 -6.29 9.35 -15.40
C TYR A 630 -7.11 8.56 -16.44
N VAL A 631 -8.43 8.75 -16.51
CA VAL A 631 -9.35 8.01 -17.38
C VAL A 631 -10.17 8.99 -18.22
N PRO A 632 -10.22 8.84 -19.56
CA PRO A 632 -9.43 7.91 -20.39
C PRO A 632 -7.94 8.25 -20.34
N ALA A 633 -7.07 7.35 -20.82
CA ALA A 633 -5.65 7.65 -20.94
C ALA A 633 -5.41 8.97 -21.72
N THR A 634 -4.56 9.84 -21.17
CA THR A 634 -4.20 11.17 -21.69
C THR A 634 -2.69 11.29 -21.91
N GLY A 635 -2.22 12.32 -22.62
CA GLY A 635 -0.78 12.54 -22.78
C GLY A 635 -0.07 13.16 -21.56
N TRP A 636 1.19 13.56 -21.78
CA TRP A 636 2.02 14.28 -20.80
C TRP A 636 1.97 15.80 -21.03
N SER A 637 1.98 16.60 -19.96
CA SER A 637 2.04 18.07 -20.06
C SER A 637 3.37 18.57 -20.60
N TYR A 638 3.40 19.86 -20.98
CA TYR A 638 4.66 20.54 -21.29
C TYR A 638 5.68 20.43 -20.13
N LEU A 639 5.22 20.52 -18.89
CA LEU A 639 6.10 20.37 -17.72
C LEU A 639 6.65 18.95 -17.62
N ASP A 640 5.81 17.94 -17.82
CA ASP A 640 6.23 16.53 -17.82
C ASP A 640 7.28 16.27 -18.91
N LEU A 641 7.02 16.71 -20.15
CA LEU A 641 7.97 16.49 -21.26
C LEU A 641 9.29 17.23 -21.06
N TYR A 642 9.30 18.38 -20.38
CA TYR A 642 10.53 19.04 -19.97
C TYR A 642 11.29 18.20 -18.96
N LEU A 643 10.62 17.69 -17.92
CA LEU A 643 11.23 16.85 -16.87
C LEU A 643 11.70 15.50 -17.40
N MET A 644 11.03 14.94 -18.40
CA MET A 644 11.49 13.77 -19.15
C MET A 644 12.74 14.09 -20.00
N GLY A 645 13.00 15.36 -20.30
CA GLY A 645 14.09 15.81 -21.17
C GLY A 645 13.75 15.70 -22.66
N LEU A 646 12.47 15.69 -23.02
CA LEU A 646 11.99 15.55 -24.40
C LEU A 646 11.74 16.90 -25.09
N ILE A 647 11.55 17.98 -24.32
CA ILE A 647 11.47 19.35 -24.84
C ILE A 647 12.42 20.29 -24.10
N SER A 648 12.79 21.38 -24.74
CA SER A 648 13.61 22.44 -24.15
C SER A 648 12.77 23.34 -23.21
N SER A 649 13.43 24.08 -22.33
CA SER A 649 12.75 25.08 -21.49
C SER A 649 12.07 26.18 -22.31
N ALA A 650 12.54 26.46 -23.53
CA ALA A 650 11.95 27.45 -24.42
C ALA A 650 10.59 27.01 -25.01
N GLU A 651 10.30 25.71 -25.00
CA GLU A 651 9.04 25.15 -25.49
C GLU A 651 7.96 25.06 -24.40
N VAL A 652 8.30 25.32 -23.14
CA VAL A 652 7.36 25.27 -22.01
C VAL A 652 6.64 26.62 -21.90
N PRO A 653 5.33 26.70 -22.15
CA PRO A 653 4.58 27.95 -21.99
C PRO A 653 4.54 28.38 -20.53
N ASP A 654 4.31 29.69 -20.30
CA ASP A 654 3.91 30.16 -18.98
C ASP A 654 2.65 29.44 -18.52
N PHE A 655 2.61 29.07 -17.25
CA PHE A 655 1.49 28.36 -16.64
C PHE A 655 1.13 29.00 -15.29
N PHE A 656 0.33 28.32 -14.49
CA PHE A 656 -0.06 28.80 -13.18
C PHE A 656 -0.50 27.64 -12.29
N ILE A 657 -0.62 27.94 -11.00
CA ILE A 657 -1.27 27.07 -10.02
C ILE A 657 -2.40 27.84 -9.34
N LEU A 658 -3.55 27.20 -9.24
CA LEU A 658 -4.70 27.64 -8.46
C LEU A 658 -4.63 27.00 -7.08
N ARG A 659 -4.72 27.82 -6.04
CA ARG A 659 -4.76 27.37 -4.64
C ARG A 659 -6.08 27.82 -4.01
N ASN A 660 -6.45 27.19 -2.89
CA ASN A 660 -7.68 27.51 -2.17
C ASN A 660 -8.93 27.41 -3.06
N LEU A 661 -9.02 26.32 -3.84
CA LEU A 661 -10.14 26.04 -4.75
C LEU A 661 -11.46 25.95 -3.98
N VAL A 662 -12.42 26.82 -4.28
CA VAL A 662 -13.77 26.82 -3.73
C VAL A 662 -14.79 26.62 -4.86
N PRO A 663 -15.60 25.55 -4.85
CA PRO A 663 -16.65 25.34 -5.85
C PRO A 663 -17.60 26.55 -5.92
N ALA A 664 -17.91 27.03 -7.12
CA ALA A 664 -18.78 28.17 -7.35
C ALA A 664 -20.03 27.81 -8.16
N ASN A 665 -19.87 27.25 -9.36
CA ASN A 665 -20.97 26.85 -10.24
C ASN A 665 -20.49 25.83 -11.30
N LYS A 666 -21.27 25.63 -12.36
CA LYS A 666 -20.87 24.96 -13.60
C LYS A 666 -21.08 25.88 -14.80
N ASP A 667 -20.31 25.68 -15.87
CA ASP A 667 -20.53 26.35 -17.15
C ASP A 667 -21.73 25.73 -17.92
N ALA A 668 -22.02 26.24 -19.12
CA ALA A 668 -23.10 25.73 -19.96
C ALA A 668 -22.90 24.28 -20.43
N ASN A 669 -21.67 23.76 -20.41
CA ASN A 669 -21.33 22.38 -20.77
C ASN A 669 -21.23 21.46 -19.53
N GLY A 670 -21.48 21.99 -18.34
CA GLY A 670 -21.42 21.24 -17.08
C GLY A 670 -20.03 21.19 -16.43
N HIS A 671 -19.03 21.88 -16.99
CA HIS A 671 -17.69 21.95 -16.41
C HIS A 671 -17.71 22.71 -15.09
N PRO A 672 -17.06 22.22 -14.03
CA PRO A 672 -17.08 22.87 -12.73
C PRO A 672 -16.26 24.17 -12.74
N ILE A 673 -16.81 25.20 -12.10
CA ILE A 673 -16.24 26.54 -11.93
C ILE A 673 -15.85 26.74 -10.47
N PHE A 674 -14.67 27.28 -10.23
CA PHE A 674 -14.11 27.50 -8.90
C PHE A 674 -13.65 28.95 -8.72
N LYS A 675 -13.73 29.45 -7.49
CA LYS A 675 -12.92 30.60 -7.03
C LYS A 675 -11.58 30.08 -6.54
N ALA A 676 -10.49 30.80 -6.80
CA ALA A 676 -9.16 30.40 -6.38
C ALA A 676 -8.15 31.55 -6.36
N ASP A 677 -7.05 31.34 -5.63
CA ASP A 677 -5.88 32.19 -5.67
C ASP A 677 -4.94 31.71 -6.78
N ARG A 678 -4.71 32.55 -7.79
CA ARG A 678 -3.82 32.23 -8.91
C ARG A 678 -2.42 32.73 -8.66
N THR A 679 -1.45 31.84 -8.81
CA THR A 679 -0.02 32.18 -8.87
C THR A 679 0.50 31.84 -10.25
N LYS A 680 0.97 32.85 -11.00
CA LYS A 680 1.66 32.64 -12.28
C LYS A 680 2.98 31.92 -12.03
N LEU A 681 3.31 30.97 -12.90
CA LEU A 681 4.53 30.19 -12.86
C LEU A 681 5.16 30.11 -14.25
N THR A 682 6.46 29.93 -14.27
CA THR A 682 7.27 29.70 -15.47
C THR A 682 8.19 28.52 -15.24
N ILE A 683 8.78 27.99 -16.32
CA ILE A 683 9.80 26.94 -16.18
C ILE A 683 11.04 27.42 -15.41
N GLN A 684 11.35 28.72 -15.44
CA GLN A 684 12.48 29.27 -14.69
C GLN A 684 12.26 29.18 -13.18
N ASP A 685 11.01 29.29 -12.71
CA ASP A 685 10.68 29.12 -11.30
C ASP A 685 10.92 27.67 -10.85
N VAL A 686 10.65 26.69 -11.71
CA VAL A 686 10.97 25.27 -11.46
C VAL A 686 12.49 25.04 -11.46
N ILE A 687 13.20 25.58 -12.45
CA ILE A 687 14.67 25.48 -12.54
C ILE A 687 15.33 26.14 -11.32
N ALA A 688 14.77 27.24 -10.81
CA ALA A 688 15.28 27.91 -9.61
C ALA A 688 15.11 27.07 -8.33
N ALA A 689 14.11 26.18 -8.28
CA ALA A 689 13.89 25.27 -7.16
C ALA A 689 14.72 23.97 -7.29
N GLU A 690 14.71 23.35 -8.46
CA GLU A 690 15.21 21.99 -8.68
C GLU A 690 16.59 21.92 -9.34
N GLY A 691 17.05 23.04 -9.91
CA GLY A 691 18.15 23.07 -10.88
C GLY A 691 17.67 22.71 -12.30
N PRO A 692 18.54 22.87 -13.31
CA PRO A 692 18.21 22.51 -14.68
C PRO A 692 18.05 20.99 -14.83
N ARG A 693 17.11 20.57 -15.68
CA ARG A 693 17.00 19.17 -16.09
C ARG A 693 18.25 18.73 -16.85
N LEU A 694 19.04 17.83 -16.25
CA LEU A 694 20.26 17.25 -16.85
C LEU A 694 20.20 15.72 -16.88
N PRO A 695 20.64 15.05 -17.96
CA PRO A 695 21.02 15.62 -19.26
C PRO A 695 19.91 16.48 -19.89
N GLY A 696 20.27 17.56 -20.57
CA GLY A 696 19.30 18.44 -21.24
C GLY A 696 18.66 17.77 -22.46
N VAL A 697 17.80 18.50 -23.18
CA VAL A 697 17.05 17.97 -24.33
C VAL A 697 17.96 17.33 -25.39
N ASP A 698 19.11 17.89 -25.72
CA ASP A 698 19.98 17.35 -26.78
C ASP A 698 20.71 16.05 -26.39
N LYS A 699 20.76 15.73 -25.10
CA LYS A 699 21.55 14.60 -24.56
C LYS A 699 20.69 13.59 -23.81
N SER A 700 19.40 13.86 -23.65
CA SER A 700 18.49 12.97 -22.95
C SER A 700 18.25 11.70 -23.75
N GLN A 701 17.96 10.61 -23.04
CA GLN A 701 17.54 9.36 -23.65
C GLN A 701 16.35 9.59 -24.59
N ARG A 702 16.38 8.92 -25.74
CA ARG A 702 15.36 8.99 -26.79
C ARG A 702 14.76 7.63 -27.10
N GLU A 703 15.49 6.56 -26.81
CA GLU A 703 15.09 5.19 -27.04
C GLU A 703 14.93 4.49 -25.70
N PHE A 704 13.73 4.05 -25.40
CA PHE A 704 13.39 3.33 -24.17
C PHE A 704 12.98 1.89 -24.49
N ASN A 705 13.19 0.98 -23.54
CA ASN A 705 12.73 -0.40 -23.63
C ASN A 705 11.93 -0.80 -22.39
N THR A 706 10.67 -1.18 -22.59
CA THR A 706 9.81 -1.73 -21.53
C THR A 706 9.73 -3.25 -21.64
N GLY A 707 10.17 -3.97 -20.61
CA GLY A 707 9.92 -5.40 -20.50
C GLY A 707 8.47 -5.66 -20.07
N ILE A 708 7.71 -6.34 -20.92
CA ILE A 708 6.37 -6.85 -20.56
C ILE A 708 6.54 -8.27 -20.05
N ALA A 709 6.38 -8.45 -18.75
CA ALA A 709 6.55 -9.72 -18.07
C ALA A 709 5.20 -10.34 -17.71
N ILE A 710 5.01 -11.59 -18.09
CA ILE A 710 3.91 -12.44 -17.68
C ILE A 710 4.43 -13.43 -16.63
N MET A 711 3.71 -13.56 -15.52
CA MET A 711 4.08 -14.35 -14.36
C MET A 711 3.10 -15.52 -14.22
N VAL A 712 3.64 -16.70 -13.93
CA VAL A 712 2.88 -17.94 -13.67
C VAL A 712 3.44 -18.65 -12.45
N GLN A 713 2.61 -19.46 -11.80
CA GLN A 713 3.05 -20.31 -10.69
C GLN A 713 3.98 -21.43 -11.17
N HIS A 714 4.67 -22.06 -10.23
CA HIS A 714 5.61 -23.14 -10.51
C HIS A 714 4.95 -24.29 -11.29
N GLY A 715 5.55 -24.70 -12.41
CA GLY A 715 5.06 -25.80 -13.24
C GLY A 715 3.86 -25.44 -14.14
N ASP A 716 3.27 -24.26 -13.98
CA ASP A 716 2.17 -23.79 -14.81
C ASP A 716 2.67 -23.22 -16.14
N LYS A 717 1.78 -23.20 -17.13
CA LYS A 717 2.02 -22.55 -18.42
C LYS A 717 1.13 -21.33 -18.54
N PRO A 718 1.64 -20.22 -19.11
CA PRO A 718 0.81 -19.04 -19.32
C PRO A 718 -0.37 -19.39 -20.23
N ASN A 719 -1.58 -19.08 -19.77
CA ASN A 719 -2.77 -19.30 -20.56
C ASN A 719 -2.83 -18.33 -21.77
N ALA A 720 -3.67 -18.66 -22.75
CA ALA A 720 -3.77 -17.88 -23.99
C ALA A 720 -4.27 -16.45 -23.76
N GLU A 721 -5.18 -16.25 -22.80
CA GLU A 721 -5.76 -14.95 -22.46
C GLU A 721 -4.71 -13.98 -21.91
N LEU A 722 -3.82 -14.45 -21.02
CA LEU A 722 -2.71 -13.67 -20.48
C LEU A 722 -1.75 -13.24 -21.59
N ILE A 723 -1.36 -14.16 -22.47
CA ILE A 723 -0.47 -13.87 -23.61
C ILE A 723 -1.10 -12.86 -24.56
N GLU A 724 -2.36 -13.08 -24.96
CA GLU A 724 -3.08 -12.23 -25.91
C GLU A 724 -3.20 -10.79 -25.38
N ARG A 725 -3.64 -10.64 -24.12
CA ARG A 725 -3.79 -9.33 -23.49
C ARG A 725 -2.45 -8.64 -23.29
N ALA A 726 -1.44 -9.34 -22.80
CA ALA A 726 -0.10 -8.77 -22.62
C ALA A 726 0.52 -8.33 -23.96
N GLU A 727 0.38 -9.11 -25.03
CA GLU A 727 0.84 -8.71 -26.37
C GLU A 727 0.02 -7.54 -26.94
N GLY A 728 -1.29 -7.49 -26.69
CA GLY A 728 -2.15 -6.38 -27.08
C GLY A 728 -1.72 -5.08 -26.41
N ILE A 729 -1.54 -5.11 -25.09
CA ILE A 729 -1.03 -4.00 -24.29
C ILE A 729 0.36 -3.58 -24.77
N ARG A 730 1.27 -4.53 -25.00
CA ARG A 730 2.63 -4.28 -25.48
C ARG A 730 2.64 -3.48 -26.78
N LYS A 731 1.78 -3.85 -27.74
CA LYS A 731 1.65 -3.14 -29.02
C LYS A 731 1.12 -1.73 -28.82
N GLN A 732 0.03 -1.58 -28.07
CA GLN A 732 -0.56 -0.28 -27.80
C GLN A 732 0.40 0.65 -27.05
N TRP A 733 1.23 0.10 -26.17
CA TRP A 733 2.20 0.87 -25.40
C TRP A 733 3.23 1.59 -26.28
N MET A 734 3.74 0.91 -27.30
CA MET A 734 4.71 1.51 -28.23
C MET A 734 4.07 2.68 -29.02
N ASP A 735 2.85 2.48 -29.51
CA ASP A 735 2.12 3.50 -30.28
C ASP A 735 1.74 4.68 -29.38
N TYR A 736 1.21 4.40 -28.20
CA TYR A 736 0.86 5.39 -27.19
C TYR A 736 2.04 6.30 -26.86
N PHE A 737 3.19 5.71 -26.50
CA PHE A 737 4.37 6.46 -26.09
C PHE A 737 4.90 7.35 -27.22
N ALA A 738 4.91 6.85 -28.45
CA ALA A 738 5.33 7.63 -29.60
C ALA A 738 4.41 8.85 -29.82
N ILE A 739 3.09 8.66 -29.73
CA ILE A 739 2.10 9.74 -29.91
C ILE A 739 2.24 10.80 -28.80
N THR A 740 2.21 10.37 -27.54
CA THR A 740 2.14 11.28 -26.38
C THR A 740 3.46 11.98 -26.06
N THR A 741 4.55 11.56 -26.69
CA THR A 741 5.84 12.28 -26.72
C THR A 741 6.05 13.13 -27.97
N GLY A 742 5.06 13.20 -28.87
CA GLY A 742 5.15 13.93 -30.14
C GLY A 742 6.22 13.36 -31.08
N HIS A 743 6.43 12.05 -31.03
CA HIS A 743 7.45 11.30 -31.76
C HIS A 743 8.90 11.74 -31.47
N ARG A 744 9.12 12.40 -30.32
CA ARG A 744 10.46 12.83 -29.88
C ARG A 744 11.23 11.72 -29.18
N ALA A 745 10.56 10.67 -28.75
CA ALA A 745 11.15 9.47 -28.21
C ALA A 745 10.45 8.24 -28.78
N SER A 746 11.13 7.11 -28.74
CA SER A 746 10.61 5.81 -29.16
C SER A 746 10.59 4.85 -27.97
N MET A 747 9.60 3.96 -27.99
CA MET A 747 9.50 2.84 -27.07
C MET A 747 9.64 1.54 -27.84
N THR A 748 10.52 0.69 -27.35
CA THR A 748 10.56 -0.72 -27.69
C THR A 748 9.98 -1.54 -26.53
N ALA A 749 9.49 -2.72 -26.85
CA ALA A 749 9.13 -3.70 -25.84
C ALA A 749 9.58 -5.07 -26.34
N ASN A 750 10.90 -5.26 -26.35
CA ASN A 750 11.56 -6.46 -26.84
C ASN A 750 12.38 -7.11 -25.71
N PRO A 751 12.13 -8.38 -25.37
CA PRO A 751 12.86 -9.09 -24.34
C PRO A 751 14.24 -9.62 -24.77
N ARG A 752 14.61 -9.48 -26.05
CA ARG A 752 15.84 -10.05 -26.64
C ARG A 752 17.00 -9.05 -26.71
#